data_AF-A0A315ZCW8-F1
#
_entry.id   AF-A0A315ZCW8-F1
#
_cell.length_a   1.000
_cell.length_b   1.000
_cell.length_c   1.000
_cell.angle_alpha   90.00
_cell.angle_beta   90.00
_cell.angle_gamma   90.00
#
_symmetry.space_group_name_H-M   'P 1'
#
loop_
_entity.id
_entity.type
_entity.pdbx_description
1 polymer ?
#
loop_
_entity_poly.entity_id
_entity_poly.type
_entity_poly.pdbx_seq_one_letter_code
_entity_poly.pdbx_strand_id
1 'polypeptide(L)'
;MGGEKSILKKLLVGLFIFLSIQVQAQNLSERKAIRKAVEDYIEKASQGEYDWELRSYLKLDTMKVNKGKKQLDLYLSHHLEYSPVREENLAHFERIVSSDLPSPLNAYQIRLFMGKKKGRKVTRDARRKGLVYAPKLSAEELIPNFYREKNKKTEERMPSKQFLKWQKDSPQNVRNLSKSYELDKGLQNRHLALWNSHGWYYENELDRWEWQRARVFQTVEDLFPTEFVLGYIVPMLENAGANVYLPRERDWQTEMVIVDNDSKEERYSEEGKVTNGATGFARGSIPYKSGTNPFELGTYRKMTTSKEENARVTWTPQIKEPGEYAVYISYATESKSTTDARYTVNHSGGSTEFSVNQKMGGGTWIYLGTFHFNTGADASVVLSNKSEEKGDVVTADAVRFGGGMGDIERNGQISNRPRFLEAARYYLQFAGAPAESVYNLNADTLDYQDDYRSRGHWVNYLMGAPYGPYEDPDNEGLHIPVDLSFAFHTDAGTSRNDTVIGTLMIYSQLDLDKKTLFPDKTDRIANRDLADILQSQIVDDIRIKYDSAWSRRPMWDKRYSEATYPNTPSALLELLSHQNFLDMKFGNDPQFQFDVSRAIYKGMLKFLSSRYNVPYEVQPLPIQQFSLDLQPGNKVMLKWQPTDDPLEPSAVAERYVVYKREEGNGFDNGTVVNGNSMLFTDLKKGVIYSFKVAALNDGGESMPSEILAVCNMEDDKEPVLVINGFDRIAPPMTVEKDSTLLFFDNRLDAGVSNRFSLGFIGEQYNYDATSDWEDDDAPGHGASYADYETEVIAGNTFDYPYEHGKAIRKAGHSFVSTSRKAVEAGDVKLMYYDVVDLILGEQKETYPQRAYHKPKFKAFTEALQTELTTYLKGGGKLFVSGAYVGTDLFEGKGEEDSDVQFGLNTLEILGRTNHATRRGQTIVMKKEFDAFRNVSFTTELNSEIYAVEAPDGIEPANENGVQFLRYATNNLGAGVYVEGENNKKVLALGFPFETIIGEKKREEVMKAILELLQ
;
A
#
# COMPACT_ATOMS: atom_id res chain seq x y z
N MET A 1 27.11 -85.28 -39.19
CA MET A 1 26.66 -84.46 -38.02
C MET A 1 27.37 -83.09 -37.88
N GLY A 2 27.92 -82.49 -38.95
CA GLY A 2 28.59 -81.18 -38.88
C GLY A 2 27.81 -79.98 -39.46
N GLY A 3 26.80 -80.23 -40.32
CA GLY A 3 26.04 -79.18 -41.02
C GLY A 3 24.89 -78.57 -40.22
N GLU A 4 24.15 -79.37 -39.45
CA GLU A 4 22.94 -78.89 -38.74
C GLU A 4 23.25 -77.94 -37.56
N LYS A 5 24.37 -78.14 -36.85
CA LYS A 5 24.76 -77.25 -35.74
C LYS A 5 25.20 -75.86 -36.21
N SER A 6 25.70 -75.71 -37.44
CA SER A 6 26.13 -74.43 -38.02
C SER A 6 24.96 -73.56 -38.46
N ILE A 7 23.93 -74.20 -39.06
CA ILE A 7 22.70 -73.53 -39.49
C ILE A 7 21.89 -73.05 -38.27
N LEU A 8 21.77 -73.88 -37.23
CA LEU A 8 21.07 -73.50 -35.99
C LEU A 8 21.75 -72.32 -35.27
N LYS A 9 23.09 -72.26 -35.27
CA LYS A 9 23.86 -71.16 -34.65
C LYS A 9 23.71 -69.84 -35.43
N LYS A 10 23.69 -69.90 -36.78
CA LYS A 10 23.44 -68.73 -37.64
C LYS A 10 21.99 -68.23 -37.54
N LEU A 11 21.02 -69.14 -37.42
CA LEU A 11 19.62 -68.80 -37.15
C LEU A 11 19.45 -68.16 -35.76
N LEU A 12 20.10 -68.69 -34.72
CA LEU A 12 20.09 -68.11 -33.37
C LEU A 12 20.73 -66.71 -33.32
N VAL A 13 21.87 -66.51 -34.00
CA VAL A 13 22.51 -65.18 -34.08
C VAL A 13 21.67 -64.21 -34.90
N GLY A 14 21.10 -64.66 -36.03
CA GLY A 14 20.16 -63.85 -36.83
C GLY A 14 18.88 -63.49 -36.06
N LEU A 15 18.33 -64.42 -35.28
CA LEU A 15 17.18 -64.20 -34.40
C LEU A 15 17.53 -63.22 -33.27
N PHE A 16 18.72 -63.33 -32.66
CA PHE A 16 19.20 -62.39 -31.65
C PHE A 16 19.39 -60.98 -32.21
N ILE A 17 19.97 -60.85 -33.40
CA ILE A 17 20.14 -59.56 -34.08
C ILE A 17 18.77 -58.97 -34.43
N PHE A 18 17.86 -59.78 -35.00
CA PHE A 18 16.51 -59.34 -35.36
C PHE A 18 15.68 -58.93 -34.12
N LEU A 19 15.74 -59.71 -33.04
CA LEU A 19 15.15 -59.37 -31.74
C LEU A 19 15.76 -58.09 -31.16
N SER A 20 17.08 -57.90 -31.26
CA SER A 20 17.74 -56.67 -30.78
C SER A 20 17.32 -55.43 -31.56
N ILE A 21 17.15 -55.55 -32.88
CA ILE A 21 16.65 -54.49 -33.77
C ILE A 21 15.17 -54.19 -33.48
N GLN A 22 14.34 -55.23 -33.30
CA GLN A 22 12.93 -55.06 -32.92
C GLN A 22 12.78 -54.40 -31.55
N VAL A 23 13.59 -54.77 -30.56
CA VAL A 23 13.59 -54.14 -29.23
C VAL A 23 14.07 -52.69 -29.30
N GLN A 24 15.09 -52.37 -30.11
CA GLN A 24 15.52 -50.98 -30.33
C GLN A 24 14.45 -50.15 -31.06
N ALA A 25 13.81 -50.70 -32.10
CA ALA A 25 12.74 -50.05 -32.84
C ALA A 25 11.48 -49.83 -31.98
N GLN A 26 11.10 -50.82 -31.16
CA GLN A 26 10.00 -50.72 -30.20
C GLN A 26 10.31 -49.66 -29.13
N ASN A 27 11.52 -49.65 -28.56
CA ASN A 27 11.93 -48.61 -27.61
C ASN A 27 11.96 -47.21 -28.25
N LEU A 28 12.29 -47.08 -29.53
CA LEU A 28 12.27 -45.82 -30.26
C LEU A 28 10.83 -45.34 -30.52
N SER A 29 9.94 -46.26 -30.91
CA SER A 29 8.51 -46.01 -31.12
C SER A 29 7.82 -45.59 -29.81
N GLU A 30 8.05 -46.30 -28.72
CA GLU A 30 7.55 -45.97 -27.37
C GLU A 30 7.99 -44.56 -26.94
N ARG A 31 9.28 -44.22 -27.12
CA ARG A 31 9.79 -42.88 -26.80
C ARG A 31 9.19 -41.78 -27.66
N LYS A 32 8.90 -42.06 -28.93
CA LYS A 32 8.24 -41.10 -29.84
C LYS A 32 6.80 -40.85 -29.42
N ALA A 33 6.07 -41.90 -29.04
CA ALA A 33 4.70 -41.77 -28.51
C ALA A 33 4.67 -40.95 -27.22
N ILE A 34 5.56 -41.23 -26.27
CA ILE A 34 5.68 -40.46 -25.02
C ILE A 34 5.98 -38.99 -25.32
N ARG A 35 6.97 -38.72 -26.18
CA ARG A 35 7.33 -37.34 -26.52
C ARG A 35 6.14 -36.60 -27.11
N LYS A 36 5.46 -37.21 -28.08
CA LYS A 36 4.28 -36.62 -28.72
C LYS A 36 3.18 -36.31 -27.70
N ALA A 37 2.80 -37.25 -26.83
CA ALA A 37 1.77 -37.03 -25.83
C ALA A 37 2.09 -35.85 -24.89
N VAL A 38 3.36 -35.72 -24.46
CA VAL A 38 3.80 -34.61 -23.60
C VAL A 38 3.86 -33.28 -24.35
N GLU A 39 4.39 -33.27 -25.58
CA GLU A 39 4.49 -32.06 -26.39
C GLU A 39 3.10 -31.55 -26.80
N ASP A 40 2.19 -32.45 -27.19
CA ASP A 40 0.79 -32.13 -27.51
C ASP A 40 0.07 -31.55 -26.27
N TYR A 41 0.30 -32.09 -25.06
CA TYR A 41 -0.23 -31.51 -23.82
C TYR A 41 0.29 -30.09 -23.59
N ILE A 42 1.62 -29.89 -23.70
CA ILE A 42 2.25 -28.57 -23.46
C ILE A 42 1.73 -27.53 -24.46
N GLU A 43 1.57 -27.91 -25.73
CA GLU A 43 1.05 -27.02 -26.76
C GLU A 43 -0.37 -26.54 -26.42
N LYS A 44 -1.27 -27.47 -26.10
CA LYS A 44 -2.66 -27.15 -25.70
C LYS A 44 -2.73 -26.30 -24.44
N ALA A 45 -1.94 -26.67 -23.42
CA ALA A 45 -1.82 -25.89 -22.19
C ALA A 45 -1.34 -24.45 -22.46
N SER A 46 -0.42 -24.26 -23.41
CA SER A 46 0.09 -22.93 -23.79
C SER A 46 -0.87 -22.08 -24.62
N GLN A 47 -1.91 -22.71 -25.18
CA GLN A 47 -2.98 -22.07 -25.93
C GLN A 47 -4.21 -21.78 -25.05
N GLY A 48 -4.14 -22.05 -23.74
CA GLY A 48 -5.24 -21.85 -22.80
C GLY A 48 -6.34 -22.90 -22.89
N GLU A 49 -6.10 -24.07 -23.50
CA GLU A 49 -7.09 -25.16 -23.53
C GLU A 49 -7.28 -25.83 -22.15
N TYR A 50 -6.37 -25.60 -21.21
CA TYR A 50 -6.38 -26.16 -19.86
C TYR A 50 -6.13 -25.07 -18.80
N ASP A 51 -6.67 -25.27 -17.60
CA ASP A 51 -6.47 -24.37 -16.45
C ASP A 51 -4.99 -24.23 -16.07
N TRP A 52 -4.19 -25.31 -16.24
CA TRP A 52 -2.75 -25.24 -16.01
C TRP A 52 -2.04 -24.61 -17.21
N GLU A 53 -1.96 -23.28 -17.21
CA GLU A 53 -1.26 -22.50 -18.24
C GLU A 53 0.26 -22.79 -18.20
N LEU A 54 0.74 -23.49 -19.22
CA LEU A 54 2.17 -23.79 -19.42
C LEU A 54 2.78 -22.88 -20.49
N ARG A 55 4.06 -22.59 -20.35
CA ARG A 55 4.76 -21.74 -21.32
C ARG A 55 5.06 -22.51 -22.60
N SER A 56 4.85 -21.87 -23.75
CA SER A 56 5.10 -22.48 -25.08
C SER A 56 6.56 -22.90 -25.31
N TYR A 57 7.50 -22.33 -24.56
CA TYR A 57 8.92 -22.71 -24.59
C TYR A 57 9.29 -23.82 -23.58
N LEU A 58 8.34 -24.32 -22.78
CA LEU A 58 8.51 -25.53 -21.98
C LEU A 58 8.66 -26.74 -22.91
N LYS A 59 9.59 -27.64 -22.59
CA LYS A 59 9.91 -28.77 -23.48
C LYS A 59 10.22 -30.02 -22.66
N LEU A 60 9.93 -31.19 -23.24
CA LEU A 60 10.39 -32.47 -22.70
C LEU A 60 11.88 -32.66 -23.02
N ASP A 61 12.74 -32.39 -22.04
CA ASP A 61 14.19 -32.52 -22.17
C ASP A 61 14.64 -33.99 -22.30
N THR A 62 14.18 -34.85 -21.39
CA THR A 62 14.51 -36.28 -21.41
C THR A 62 13.45 -37.15 -20.75
N MET A 63 13.54 -38.46 -20.95
CA MET A 63 12.61 -39.43 -20.37
C MET A 63 13.33 -40.72 -19.99
N LYS A 64 12.81 -41.42 -18.98
CA LYS A 64 13.24 -42.76 -18.58
C LYS A 64 12.02 -43.66 -18.40
N VAL A 65 11.94 -44.67 -19.26
CA VAL A 65 10.96 -45.75 -19.15
C VAL A 65 11.54 -46.86 -18.27
N ASN A 66 10.87 -47.20 -17.18
CA ASN A 66 11.23 -48.30 -16.29
C ASN A 66 10.16 -49.39 -16.34
N LYS A 67 10.32 -50.32 -17.29
CA LYS A 67 9.38 -51.41 -17.53
C LYS A 67 9.19 -52.33 -16.31
N GLY A 68 10.27 -52.60 -15.56
CA GLY A 68 10.21 -53.47 -14.38
C GLY A 68 9.42 -52.87 -13.21
N LYS A 69 9.40 -51.54 -13.07
CA LYS A 69 8.59 -50.83 -12.07
C LYS A 69 7.28 -50.29 -12.60
N LYS A 70 6.98 -50.45 -13.90
CA LYS A 70 5.87 -49.78 -14.59
C LYS A 70 5.84 -48.27 -14.33
N GLN A 71 6.98 -47.62 -14.52
CA GLN A 71 7.17 -46.18 -14.23
C GLN A 71 7.72 -45.43 -15.44
N LEU A 72 7.25 -44.19 -15.62
CA LEU A 72 7.72 -43.25 -16.62
C LEU A 72 8.22 -41.98 -15.94
N ASP A 73 9.54 -41.75 -15.94
CA ASP A 73 10.11 -40.50 -15.43
C ASP A 73 10.28 -39.52 -16.59
N LEU A 74 9.55 -38.41 -16.54
CA LEU A 74 9.56 -37.34 -17.53
C LEU A 74 10.34 -36.15 -16.95
N TYR A 75 11.28 -35.63 -17.72
CA TYR A 75 12.12 -34.51 -17.31
C TYR A 75 11.85 -33.34 -18.24
N LEU A 76 11.13 -32.33 -17.74
CA LEU A 76 10.88 -31.09 -18.48
C LEU A 76 12.05 -30.11 -18.30
N SER A 77 12.15 -29.14 -19.19
CA SER A 77 13.14 -28.08 -19.06
C SER A 77 12.92 -27.25 -17.80
N HIS A 78 13.96 -26.54 -17.34
CA HIS A 78 13.93 -25.74 -16.10
C HIS A 78 12.75 -24.76 -16.03
N HIS A 79 12.28 -24.27 -17.18
CA HIS A 79 11.12 -23.38 -17.31
C HIS A 79 9.81 -23.88 -16.66
N LEU A 80 9.71 -25.15 -16.25
CA LEU A 80 8.57 -25.63 -15.45
C LEU A 80 8.41 -24.80 -14.15
N GLU A 81 9.51 -24.37 -13.54
CA GLU A 81 9.46 -23.58 -12.30
C GLU A 81 8.86 -22.19 -12.48
N TYR A 82 8.74 -21.72 -13.72
CA TYR A 82 8.20 -20.39 -14.05
C TYR A 82 6.67 -20.35 -14.10
N SER A 83 6.02 -21.52 -14.00
CA SER A 83 4.57 -21.64 -13.87
C SER A 83 4.20 -22.10 -12.46
N PRO A 84 3.04 -21.71 -11.94
CA PRO A 84 2.50 -22.27 -10.70
C PRO A 84 2.25 -23.77 -10.89
N VAL A 85 2.63 -24.58 -9.91
CA VAL A 85 2.37 -26.04 -9.90
C VAL A 85 1.44 -26.35 -8.74
N ARG A 86 0.40 -27.15 -9.00
CA ARG A 86 -0.61 -27.58 -8.02
C ARG A 86 -0.84 -29.08 -8.13
N GLU A 87 -1.47 -29.69 -7.12
CA GLU A 87 -1.69 -31.15 -7.09
C GLU A 87 -2.65 -31.59 -8.20
N GLU A 88 -3.70 -30.80 -8.44
CA GLU A 88 -4.68 -30.96 -9.50
C GLU A 88 -4.04 -30.83 -10.90
N ASN A 89 -3.09 -29.92 -11.07
CA ASN A 89 -2.36 -29.74 -12.32
C ASN A 89 -1.56 -31.00 -12.69
N LEU A 90 -0.85 -31.58 -11.72
CA LEU A 90 -0.07 -32.80 -11.92
C LEU A 90 -0.96 -34.02 -12.18
N ALA A 91 -2.06 -34.15 -11.44
CA ALA A 91 -3.04 -35.22 -11.65
C ALA A 91 -3.71 -35.11 -13.03
N HIS A 92 -4.04 -33.88 -13.46
CA HIS A 92 -4.58 -33.59 -14.79
C HIS A 92 -3.59 -33.99 -15.88
N PHE A 93 -2.33 -33.58 -15.76
CA PHE A 93 -1.25 -33.95 -16.68
C PHE A 93 -1.07 -35.47 -16.77
N GLU A 94 -0.98 -36.16 -15.63
CA GLU A 94 -0.81 -37.62 -15.61
C GLU A 94 -1.99 -38.31 -16.33
N ARG A 95 -3.23 -37.86 -16.09
CA ARG A 95 -4.43 -38.42 -16.72
C ARG A 95 -4.42 -38.27 -18.24
N ILE A 96 -4.19 -37.05 -18.75
CA ILE A 96 -4.22 -36.77 -20.20
C ILE A 96 -3.03 -37.44 -20.91
N VAL A 97 -1.83 -37.33 -20.36
CA VAL A 97 -0.66 -37.97 -20.98
C VAL A 97 -0.82 -39.49 -20.96
N SER A 98 -1.34 -40.08 -19.87
CA SER A 98 -1.58 -41.53 -19.81
C SER A 98 -2.63 -42.00 -20.82
N SER A 99 -3.70 -41.23 -21.06
CA SER A 99 -4.72 -41.59 -22.06
C SER A 99 -4.18 -41.59 -23.50
N ASP A 100 -3.20 -40.73 -23.77
CA ASP A 100 -2.59 -40.59 -25.10
C ASP A 100 -1.47 -41.60 -25.36
N LEU A 101 -1.07 -42.37 -24.34
CA LEU A 101 -0.04 -43.41 -24.46
C LEU A 101 -0.61 -44.76 -24.93
N PRO A 102 0.15 -45.53 -25.73
CA PRO A 102 -0.25 -46.89 -26.11
C PRO A 102 -0.07 -47.88 -24.95
N SER A 103 -0.85 -48.97 -24.95
CA SER A 103 -0.64 -50.09 -24.00
C SER A 103 0.72 -50.76 -24.22
N PRO A 104 1.47 -51.14 -23.16
CA PRO A 104 1.10 -51.05 -21.73
C PRO A 104 1.54 -49.74 -21.03
N LEU A 105 2.05 -48.74 -21.76
CA LEU A 105 2.59 -47.49 -21.17
C LEU A 105 1.51 -46.62 -20.52
N ASN A 106 0.28 -46.68 -21.02
CA ASN A 106 -0.88 -46.00 -20.42
C ASN A 106 -1.20 -46.42 -18.98
N ALA A 107 -0.67 -47.56 -18.53
CA ALA A 107 -0.82 -48.06 -17.16
C ALA A 107 0.43 -47.82 -16.30
N TYR A 108 1.42 -47.08 -16.80
CA TYR A 108 2.64 -46.78 -16.06
C TYR A 108 2.42 -45.52 -15.22
N GLN A 109 2.92 -45.52 -13.99
CA GLN A 109 2.93 -44.33 -13.14
C GLN A 109 3.83 -43.26 -13.76
N ILE A 110 3.29 -42.06 -13.98
CA ILE A 110 4.05 -40.93 -14.52
C ILE A 110 4.66 -40.15 -13.35
N ARG A 111 5.94 -39.79 -13.47
CA ARG A 111 6.62 -38.93 -12.50
C ARG A 111 7.30 -37.79 -13.23
N LEU A 112 6.99 -36.56 -12.82
CA LEU A 112 7.46 -35.36 -13.48
C LEU A 112 8.62 -34.74 -12.71
N PHE A 113 9.66 -34.34 -13.42
CA PHE A 113 10.86 -33.73 -12.87
C PHE A 113 11.25 -32.49 -13.65
N MET A 114 11.88 -31.55 -12.97
CA MET A 114 12.51 -30.39 -13.57
C MET A 114 13.99 -30.66 -13.88
N GLY A 115 14.43 -30.26 -15.08
CA GLY A 115 15.84 -30.25 -15.49
C GLY A 115 16.40 -31.61 -15.96
N LYS A 116 17.65 -31.60 -16.45
CA LYS A 116 18.26 -32.78 -17.08
C LYS A 116 18.66 -33.89 -16.09
N LYS A 117 18.58 -35.14 -16.55
CA LYS A 117 19.21 -36.30 -15.91
C LYS A 117 20.75 -36.13 -15.84
N LYS A 118 21.34 -36.12 -14.62
CA LYS A 118 22.78 -36.38 -14.37
C LYS A 118 23.28 -37.51 -15.29
N GLY A 119 24.27 -37.24 -16.16
CA GLY A 119 24.90 -38.32 -16.94
C GLY A 119 25.66 -37.95 -18.23
N ARG A 120 25.58 -36.73 -18.78
CA ARG A 120 26.59 -36.27 -19.76
C ARG A 120 27.68 -35.54 -18.99
N LYS A 121 28.93 -36.00 -19.12
CA LYS A 121 30.12 -35.31 -18.59
C LYS A 121 29.96 -33.82 -18.85
N VAL A 122 30.09 -33.02 -17.80
CA VAL A 122 30.21 -31.57 -17.88
C VAL A 122 31.25 -31.27 -18.96
N THR A 123 30.87 -30.62 -20.05
CA THR A 123 31.85 -30.18 -21.03
C THR A 123 32.76 -29.19 -20.32
N ARG A 124 34.06 -29.23 -20.63
CA ARG A 124 35.07 -28.34 -20.02
C ARG A 124 34.65 -26.84 -20.13
N ASP A 125 33.87 -26.52 -21.16
CA ASP A 125 33.23 -25.23 -21.41
C ASP A 125 32.16 -24.83 -20.38
N ALA A 126 31.31 -25.75 -19.92
CA ALA A 126 30.28 -25.45 -18.93
C ALA A 126 30.89 -25.13 -17.54
N ARG A 127 32.04 -25.74 -17.21
CA ARG A 127 32.86 -25.37 -16.05
C ARG A 127 33.51 -24.00 -16.20
N ARG A 128 33.98 -23.67 -17.41
CA ARG A 128 34.60 -22.37 -17.73
C ARG A 128 33.60 -21.22 -17.73
N LYS A 129 32.31 -21.50 -17.99
CA LYS A 129 31.20 -20.55 -18.03
C LYS A 129 30.39 -20.46 -16.71
N GLY A 130 30.80 -21.15 -15.65
CA GLY A 130 30.20 -20.99 -14.31
C GLY A 130 28.74 -21.45 -14.16
N LEU A 131 28.20 -22.25 -15.09
CA LEU A 131 26.83 -22.75 -15.07
C LEU A 131 26.67 -23.82 -13.97
N VAL A 132 26.10 -23.43 -12.83
CA VAL A 132 25.66 -24.35 -11.76
C VAL A 132 24.27 -24.86 -12.12
N TYR A 133 24.09 -26.18 -12.15
CA TYR A 133 22.77 -26.79 -12.35
C TYR A 133 22.05 -26.87 -11.00
N ALA A 134 20.82 -26.34 -10.94
CA ALA A 134 19.87 -26.53 -9.84
C ALA A 134 19.68 -28.03 -9.52
N PRO A 135 19.37 -28.39 -8.25
CA PRO A 135 19.04 -29.76 -7.88
C PRO A 135 17.85 -30.29 -8.71
N LYS A 136 17.81 -31.62 -8.90
CA LYS A 136 16.67 -32.27 -9.56
C LYS A 136 15.47 -32.18 -8.63
N LEU A 137 14.57 -31.24 -8.88
CA LEU A 137 13.31 -31.17 -8.17
C LEU A 137 12.27 -32.03 -8.90
N SER A 138 11.51 -32.83 -8.16
CA SER A 138 10.26 -33.37 -8.69
C SER A 138 9.26 -32.22 -8.85
N ALA A 139 8.31 -32.33 -9.77
CA ALA A 139 7.32 -31.27 -9.97
C ALA A 139 6.47 -31.03 -8.71
N GLU A 140 6.29 -32.07 -7.89
CA GLU A 140 5.65 -31.97 -6.58
C GLU A 140 6.46 -31.08 -5.62
N GLU A 141 7.78 -31.01 -5.74
CA GLU A 141 8.61 -30.07 -4.96
C GLU A 141 8.44 -28.61 -5.43
N LEU A 142 7.80 -28.34 -6.57
CA LEU A 142 7.45 -26.97 -6.96
C LEU A 142 6.11 -26.51 -6.38
N ILE A 143 5.41 -27.35 -5.61
CA ILE A 143 4.15 -26.96 -4.95
C ILE A 143 4.48 -26.29 -3.61
N PRO A 144 4.11 -25.01 -3.38
CA PRO A 144 4.30 -24.36 -2.09
C PRO A 144 3.56 -25.09 -0.97
N ASN A 145 4.09 -25.05 0.26
CA ASN A 145 3.45 -25.70 1.42
C ASN A 145 2.00 -25.23 1.67
N PHE A 146 1.67 -24.01 1.27
CA PHE A 146 0.31 -23.46 1.34
C PHE A 146 -0.68 -24.23 0.45
N TYR A 147 -0.26 -24.66 -0.74
CA TYR A 147 -1.10 -25.36 -1.72
C TYR A 147 -0.98 -26.90 -1.64
N ARG A 148 -0.40 -27.44 -0.56
CA ARG A 148 -0.33 -28.88 -0.30
C ARG A 148 -1.47 -29.31 0.60
N GLU A 149 -2.57 -29.75 -0.01
CA GLU A 149 -3.73 -30.28 0.72
C GLU A 149 -3.59 -31.77 0.99
N LYS A 150 -3.23 -32.56 -0.03
CA LYS A 150 -3.15 -34.03 0.06
C LYS A 150 -1.75 -34.52 0.41
N ASN A 151 -0.72 -33.86 -0.13
CA ASN A 151 0.66 -34.22 0.12
C ASN A 151 1.17 -33.68 1.46
N LYS A 152 2.13 -34.40 2.06
CA LYS A 152 2.81 -33.93 3.26
C LYS A 152 3.56 -32.61 2.96
N LYS A 153 3.42 -31.62 3.86
CA LYS A 153 4.23 -30.40 3.86
C LYS A 153 5.72 -30.74 4.02
N THR A 154 6.57 -29.96 3.36
CA THR A 154 8.03 -30.10 3.37
C THR A 154 8.61 -29.31 4.55
N GLU A 155 9.28 -30.01 5.48
CA GLU A 155 9.81 -29.42 6.73
C GLU A 155 11.06 -28.55 6.46
N GLU A 156 11.81 -28.85 5.40
CA GLU A 156 13.04 -28.14 5.01
C GLU A 156 12.79 -26.69 4.57
N ARG A 157 11.53 -26.31 4.32
CA ARG A 157 11.11 -24.94 3.96
C ARG A 157 10.58 -24.15 5.15
N MET A 158 10.37 -24.82 6.28
CA MET A 158 9.95 -24.19 7.52
C MET A 158 11.15 -23.55 8.21
N PRO A 159 10.94 -22.60 9.12
CA PRO A 159 12.01 -22.00 9.90
C PRO A 159 12.74 -23.07 10.72
N SER A 160 14.05 -22.95 10.82
CA SER A 160 14.84 -23.85 11.64
C SER A 160 14.43 -23.79 13.12
N LYS A 161 14.69 -24.87 13.88
CA LYS A 161 14.44 -24.87 15.33
C LYS A 161 15.18 -23.75 16.07
N GLN A 162 16.35 -23.36 15.56
CA GLN A 162 17.13 -22.25 16.10
C GLN A 162 16.43 -20.92 15.87
N PHE A 163 15.93 -20.67 14.65
CA PHE A 163 15.18 -19.46 14.34
C PHE A 163 13.86 -19.38 15.13
N LEU A 164 13.13 -20.49 15.25
CA LEU A 164 11.91 -20.55 16.09
C LEU A 164 12.20 -20.24 17.57
N LYS A 165 13.34 -20.70 18.08
CA LYS A 165 13.77 -20.37 19.44
C LYS A 165 14.09 -18.88 19.56
N TRP A 166 14.82 -18.32 18.61
CA TRP A 166 15.17 -16.90 18.59
C TRP A 166 13.92 -16.02 18.58
N GLN A 167 12.94 -16.31 17.71
CA GLN A 167 11.66 -15.59 17.71
C GLN A 167 10.91 -15.72 19.03
N LYS A 168 10.90 -16.91 19.63
CA LYS A 168 10.24 -17.11 20.93
C LYS A 168 10.90 -16.27 22.05
N ASP A 169 12.22 -16.20 22.04
CA ASP A 169 13.01 -15.49 23.05
C ASP A 169 13.01 -13.97 22.83
N SER A 170 12.61 -13.50 21.64
CA SER A 170 12.65 -12.09 21.22
C SER A 170 11.52 -11.79 20.21
N PRO A 171 10.26 -11.80 20.69
CA PRO A 171 9.10 -11.89 19.79
C PRO A 171 8.76 -10.60 19.04
N GLN A 172 9.03 -9.43 19.62
CA GLN A 172 8.75 -8.13 19.03
C GLN A 172 9.84 -7.13 19.41
N ASN A 173 10.12 -6.18 18.52
CA ASN A 173 10.99 -5.04 18.83
C ASN A 173 10.17 -3.94 19.51
N VAL A 174 9.02 -3.59 18.94
CA VAL A 174 8.12 -2.56 19.47
C VAL A 174 6.71 -3.14 19.59
N ARG A 175 6.10 -2.98 20.77
CA ARG A 175 4.71 -3.32 21.03
C ARG A 175 3.96 -2.11 21.57
N ASN A 176 2.87 -1.72 20.92
CA ASN A 176 1.95 -0.70 21.41
C ASN A 176 1.08 -1.30 22.54
N LEU A 177 1.23 -0.76 23.75
CA LEU A 177 0.53 -1.21 24.97
C LEU A 177 -0.84 -0.55 25.14
N SER A 178 -1.08 0.57 24.44
CA SER A 178 -2.37 1.25 24.44
C SER A 178 -3.41 0.55 23.55
N LYS A 179 -2.99 -0.38 22.68
CA LYS A 179 -3.92 -1.28 21.98
C LYS A 179 -4.47 -2.32 22.97
N SER A 180 -5.80 -2.37 23.10
CA SER A 180 -6.51 -3.22 24.08
C SER A 180 -6.88 -4.62 23.57
N TYR A 181 -6.25 -5.06 22.47
CA TYR A 181 -6.54 -6.33 21.81
C TYR A 181 -5.26 -6.99 21.28
N GLU A 182 -5.31 -8.32 21.06
CA GLU A 182 -4.25 -9.13 20.47
C GLU A 182 -4.74 -9.75 19.14
N LEU A 183 -3.80 -10.14 18.28
CA LEU A 183 -4.04 -10.59 16.89
C LEU A 183 -3.43 -11.97 16.63
N ASP A 184 -4.04 -13.02 17.18
CA ASP A 184 -3.48 -14.38 17.20
C ASP A 184 -3.41 -15.07 15.82
N LYS A 185 -4.17 -14.58 14.83
CA LYS A 185 -4.24 -15.13 13.47
C LYS A 185 -3.73 -14.15 12.40
N GLY A 186 -3.16 -13.03 12.83
CA GLY A 186 -2.52 -12.05 11.97
C GLY A 186 -1.02 -12.27 11.81
N LEU A 187 -0.27 -11.18 11.88
CA LEU A 187 1.19 -11.08 11.78
C LEU A 187 1.86 -10.69 13.11
N GLN A 188 1.16 -10.87 14.23
CA GLN A 188 1.73 -10.65 15.57
C GLN A 188 3.05 -11.41 15.73
N ASN A 189 4.07 -10.74 16.26
CA ASN A 189 5.44 -11.27 16.44
C ASN A 189 6.20 -11.57 15.12
N ARG A 190 5.84 -10.90 14.02
CA ARG A 190 6.56 -11.01 12.74
C ARG A 190 7.33 -9.74 12.43
N HIS A 191 8.53 -9.90 11.90
CA HIS A 191 9.43 -8.82 11.50
C HIS A 191 9.60 -8.84 9.99
N LEU A 192 9.17 -7.79 9.30
CA LEU A 192 9.16 -7.74 7.83
C LEU A 192 10.02 -6.61 7.32
N ALA A 193 10.89 -6.90 6.35
CA ALA A 193 11.67 -5.90 5.65
C ALA A 193 11.04 -5.60 4.29
N LEU A 194 10.75 -4.32 4.03
CA LEU A 194 10.11 -3.84 2.81
C LEU A 194 10.90 -2.70 2.19
N TRP A 195 10.78 -2.57 0.88
CA TRP A 195 11.46 -1.56 0.09
C TRP A 195 10.56 -1.14 -1.06
N ASN A 196 10.43 0.17 -1.19
CA ASN A 196 9.80 0.90 -2.29
C ASN A 196 10.88 1.25 -3.32
N SER A 197 10.85 0.60 -4.50
CA SER A 197 11.75 0.75 -5.67
C SER A 197 13.10 1.45 -5.43
N HIS A 198 13.64 2.19 -6.39
CA HIS A 198 14.83 3.04 -6.24
C HIS A 198 14.50 4.39 -5.64
N GLY A 199 15.52 5.14 -5.24
CA GLY A 199 15.34 6.52 -4.78
C GLY A 199 16.25 7.50 -5.53
N TRP A 200 16.02 8.78 -5.28
CA TRP A 200 16.81 9.88 -5.85
C TRP A 200 18.28 9.71 -5.46
N TYR A 201 19.16 9.55 -6.44
CA TYR A 201 20.57 9.26 -6.24
C TYR A 201 21.47 10.24 -6.98
N TYR A 202 22.77 10.21 -6.66
CA TYR A 202 23.76 11.08 -7.25
C TYR A 202 24.57 10.30 -8.29
N GLU A 203 24.48 10.69 -9.56
CA GLU A 203 25.24 10.09 -10.65
C GLU A 203 26.59 10.81 -10.78
N ASN A 204 27.67 10.10 -10.44
CA ASN A 204 29.03 10.65 -10.41
C ASN A 204 29.54 10.99 -11.81
N GLU A 205 29.18 10.22 -12.85
CA GLU A 205 29.63 10.49 -14.22
C GLU A 205 28.99 11.75 -14.82
N LEU A 206 27.77 12.06 -14.39
CA LEU A 206 26.99 13.22 -14.87
C LEU A 206 27.05 14.43 -13.92
N ASP A 207 27.68 14.29 -12.75
CA ASP A 207 27.77 15.33 -11.71
C ASP A 207 26.40 15.92 -11.34
N ARG A 208 25.38 15.05 -11.22
CA ARG A 208 24.00 15.47 -10.91
C ARG A 208 23.26 14.48 -10.04
N TRP A 209 22.22 14.96 -9.37
CA TRP A 209 21.22 14.08 -8.78
C TRP A 209 20.13 13.74 -9.81
N GLU A 210 19.67 12.50 -9.82
CA GLU A 210 18.67 12.01 -10.76
C GLU A 210 17.83 10.84 -10.23
N TRP A 211 16.76 10.55 -10.97
CA TRP A 211 16.00 9.31 -10.89
C TRP A 211 16.66 8.27 -11.81
N GLN A 212 16.43 6.99 -11.54
CA GLN A 212 16.87 5.92 -12.42
C GLN A 212 16.01 5.87 -13.69
N ARG A 213 14.72 6.22 -13.58
CA ARG A 213 13.76 6.20 -14.68
C ARG A 213 13.27 7.58 -15.08
N ALA A 214 12.82 7.66 -16.32
CA ALA A 214 12.15 8.82 -16.84
C ALA A 214 10.80 9.14 -16.18
N ARG A 215 10.41 10.40 -16.35
CA ARG A 215 9.13 10.98 -15.96
C ARG A 215 8.08 10.70 -17.02
N VAL A 216 7.27 9.66 -16.82
CA VAL A 216 6.25 9.25 -17.79
C VAL A 216 4.91 8.99 -17.11
N PHE A 217 3.83 9.35 -17.80
CA PHE A 217 2.46 9.15 -17.35
C PHE A 217 2.20 9.69 -15.94
N GLN A 218 2.68 10.91 -15.70
CA GLN A 218 2.47 11.71 -14.49
C GLN A 218 3.16 11.20 -13.23
N THR A 219 4.07 10.24 -13.36
CA THR A 219 4.87 9.69 -12.25
C THR A 219 6.29 9.30 -12.70
N VAL A 220 7.07 8.74 -11.79
CA VAL A 220 8.36 8.09 -12.05
C VAL A 220 8.40 6.75 -11.32
N GLU A 221 8.92 5.70 -11.95
CA GLU A 221 8.96 4.34 -11.39
C GLU A 221 9.61 4.28 -10.00
N ASP A 222 10.63 5.09 -9.76
CA ASP A 222 11.39 5.09 -8.52
C ASP A 222 10.55 5.62 -7.34
N LEU A 223 9.60 6.50 -7.63
CA LEU A 223 8.70 7.08 -6.65
C LEU A 223 7.39 6.29 -6.53
N PHE A 224 6.86 5.80 -7.65
CA PHE A 224 5.51 5.28 -7.77
C PHE A 224 5.17 4.14 -6.78
N PRO A 225 6.01 3.10 -6.56
CA PRO A 225 5.78 2.07 -5.55
C PRO A 225 5.70 2.60 -4.12
N THR A 226 6.26 3.77 -3.83
CA THR A 226 6.14 4.43 -2.50
C THR A 226 4.68 4.69 -2.15
N GLU A 227 3.85 5.05 -3.13
CA GLU A 227 2.41 5.29 -2.94
C GLU A 227 1.68 4.02 -2.46
N PHE A 228 2.04 2.86 -3.01
CA PHE A 228 1.51 1.56 -2.57
C PHE A 228 2.05 1.15 -1.21
N VAL A 229 3.36 1.26 -1.02
CA VAL A 229 4.06 0.78 0.17
C VAL A 229 3.67 1.59 1.39
N LEU A 230 3.79 2.92 1.34
CA LEU A 230 3.50 3.79 2.48
C LEU A 230 2.00 4.08 2.63
N GLY A 231 1.26 4.18 1.53
CA GLY A 231 -0.18 4.44 1.58
C GLY A 231 -1.01 3.25 2.06
N TYR A 232 -0.56 2.01 1.78
CA TYR A 232 -1.39 0.82 2.00
C TYR A 232 -0.67 -0.37 2.61
N ILE A 233 0.42 -0.86 2.00
CA ILE A 233 1.02 -2.15 2.40
C ILE A 233 1.58 -2.10 3.82
N VAL A 234 2.35 -1.07 4.15
CA VAL A 234 2.92 -0.92 5.50
C VAL A 234 1.82 -0.79 6.55
N PRO A 235 0.83 0.11 6.43
CA PRO A 235 -0.29 0.16 7.37
C PRO A 235 -1.05 -1.16 7.50
N MET A 236 -1.30 -1.89 6.39
CA MET A 236 -1.97 -3.20 6.44
C MET A 236 -1.14 -4.23 7.21
N LEU A 237 0.18 -4.27 7.02
CA LEU A 237 1.02 -5.23 7.75
C LEU A 237 1.11 -4.89 9.25
N GLU A 238 1.23 -3.61 9.59
CA GLU A 238 1.27 -3.13 10.98
C GLU A 238 -0.08 -3.34 11.70
N ASN A 239 -1.20 -3.13 11.00
CA ASN A 239 -2.54 -3.42 11.51
C ASN A 239 -2.81 -4.92 11.71
N ALA A 240 -2.01 -5.79 11.09
CA ALA A 240 -2.03 -7.23 11.34
C ALA A 240 -1.09 -7.62 12.50
N GLY A 241 -0.31 -6.69 13.06
CA GLY A 241 0.58 -6.93 14.20
C GLY A 241 2.07 -7.09 13.85
N ALA A 242 2.48 -6.87 12.59
CA ALA A 242 3.88 -6.95 12.20
C ALA A 242 4.69 -5.73 12.70
N ASN A 243 5.98 -5.94 12.99
CA ASN A 243 6.97 -4.87 13.00
C ASN A 243 7.59 -4.76 11.60
N VAL A 244 7.43 -3.61 10.94
CA VAL A 244 7.85 -3.39 9.55
C VAL A 244 9.05 -2.43 9.50
N TYR A 245 10.07 -2.80 8.73
CA TYR A 245 11.31 -2.04 8.58
C TYR A 245 11.49 -1.64 7.13
N LEU A 246 11.92 -0.38 6.92
CA LEU A 246 12.25 0.16 5.59
C LEU A 246 13.68 0.73 5.62
N PRO A 247 14.47 0.57 4.53
CA PRO A 247 15.79 1.17 4.39
C PRO A 247 15.77 2.51 3.67
N ARG A 248 14.58 3.08 3.48
CA ARG A 248 14.34 4.48 3.11
C ARG A 248 13.47 5.10 4.19
N GLU A 249 13.54 6.42 4.35
CA GLU A 249 12.66 7.14 5.26
C GLU A 249 11.19 6.94 4.86
N ARG A 250 10.32 6.70 5.85
CA ARG A 250 8.89 6.44 5.65
C ARG A 250 8.00 7.64 5.95
N ASP A 251 8.54 8.66 6.62
CA ASP A 251 7.82 9.88 6.95
C ASP A 251 8.08 10.98 5.92
N TRP A 252 7.02 11.44 5.26
CA TRP A 252 7.08 12.53 4.28
C TRP A 252 7.05 13.92 4.91
N GLN A 253 6.88 14.03 6.24
CA GLN A 253 7.01 15.29 6.96
C GLN A 253 8.41 15.87 6.77
N THR A 254 8.48 17.07 6.18
CA THR A 254 9.73 17.73 5.80
C THR A 254 10.40 18.46 6.96
N GLU A 255 9.64 18.79 8.01
CA GLU A 255 10.21 19.26 9.27
C GLU A 255 10.76 18.08 10.08
N MET A 256 11.91 18.30 10.73
CA MET A 256 12.51 17.31 11.61
C MET A 256 13.04 17.96 12.88
N VAL A 257 12.66 17.40 14.02
CA VAL A 257 13.15 17.79 15.35
C VAL A 257 13.83 16.58 15.98
N ILE A 258 15.09 16.74 16.37
CA ILE A 258 15.82 15.73 17.15
C ILE A 258 16.09 16.32 18.52
N VAL A 259 15.68 15.61 19.56
CA VAL A 259 16.00 15.93 20.95
C VAL A 259 16.96 14.85 21.44
N ASP A 260 18.09 15.26 21.99
CA ASP A 260 19.24 14.41 22.27
C ASP A 260 19.88 14.79 23.61
N ASN A 261 20.46 13.82 24.32
CA ASN A 261 21.06 14.04 25.64
C ASN A 261 22.40 14.77 25.60
N ASP A 262 23.07 14.84 24.45
CA ASP A 262 24.31 15.59 24.27
C ASP A 262 24.08 16.99 23.67
N SER A 263 22.83 17.32 23.37
CA SER A 263 22.42 18.66 22.98
C SER A 263 22.54 19.64 24.15
N LYS A 264 22.92 20.88 23.83
CA LYS A 264 22.94 22.00 24.79
C LYS A 264 21.55 22.64 25.00
N GLU A 265 20.53 22.16 24.30
CA GLU A 265 19.16 22.66 24.42
C GLU A 265 18.49 22.15 25.71
N GLU A 266 17.77 23.02 26.43
CA GLU A 266 17.00 22.68 27.64
C GLU A 266 15.71 21.88 27.34
N ARG A 267 15.80 20.87 26.48
CA ARG A 267 14.66 20.05 25.99
C ARG A 267 14.76 18.58 26.37
N TYR A 268 15.86 18.24 27.02
CA TYR A 268 16.15 16.92 27.56
C TYR A 268 16.24 17.02 29.08
N SER A 269 15.61 16.09 29.80
CA SER A 269 15.68 16.04 31.26
C SER A 269 15.81 14.63 31.80
N GLU A 270 16.54 14.50 32.90
CA GLU A 270 16.79 13.26 33.63
C GLU A 270 16.25 13.40 35.06
N GLU A 271 15.54 12.39 35.53
CA GLU A 271 15.08 12.30 36.93
C GLU A 271 15.51 10.98 37.55
N GLY A 272 15.90 11.00 38.83
CA GLY A 272 16.37 9.82 39.54
C GLY A 272 17.82 9.44 39.21
N LYS A 273 18.16 8.16 39.30
CA LYS A 273 19.53 7.66 39.06
C LYS A 273 19.74 7.32 37.59
N VAL A 274 20.13 8.33 36.82
CA VAL A 274 20.58 8.20 35.42
C VAL A 274 22.11 8.33 35.38
N THR A 275 22.78 7.51 34.58
CA THR A 275 24.26 7.50 34.48
C THR A 275 24.70 7.45 33.03
N ASN A 276 25.91 7.94 32.73
CA ASN A 276 26.45 7.92 31.38
C ASN A 276 26.68 6.49 30.86
N GLY A 277 26.30 6.27 29.61
CA GLY A 277 26.64 5.11 28.80
C GLY A 277 27.99 5.27 28.09
N ALA A 278 28.21 4.41 27.09
CA ALA A 278 29.29 4.54 26.13
C ALA A 278 28.83 5.40 24.94
N THR A 279 29.34 5.11 23.74
CA THR A 279 29.02 5.81 22.49
C THR A 279 27.54 5.66 22.09
N GLY A 280 26.94 6.75 21.63
CA GLY A 280 25.57 6.86 21.13
C GLY A 280 25.42 7.93 20.06
N PHE A 281 24.19 8.32 19.77
CA PHE A 281 23.86 9.32 18.78
C PHE A 281 24.32 10.73 19.17
N ALA A 282 24.82 11.47 18.19
CA ALA A 282 24.75 12.92 18.20
C ALA A 282 24.62 13.43 16.75
N ARG A 283 23.87 14.53 16.57
CA ARG A 283 23.66 15.13 15.23
C ARG A 283 24.97 15.56 14.55
N GLY A 284 26.01 15.85 15.32
CA GLY A 284 27.30 16.25 14.77
C GLY A 284 27.23 17.48 13.86
N SER A 285 28.08 17.52 12.83
CA SER A 285 28.12 18.57 11.82
C SER A 285 27.46 18.09 10.53
N ILE A 286 26.41 18.80 10.10
CA ILE A 286 25.74 18.59 8.81
C ILE A 286 26.24 19.61 7.77
N PRO A 287 26.24 19.26 6.46
CA PRO A 287 25.85 17.97 5.89
C PRO A 287 26.87 16.86 6.22
N TYR A 288 26.38 15.62 6.31
CA TYR A 288 27.22 14.47 6.63
C TYR A 288 28.11 14.11 5.44
N LYS A 289 29.41 13.98 5.69
CA LYS A 289 30.35 13.44 4.70
C LYS A 289 30.19 11.92 4.61
N SER A 290 30.59 11.33 3.49
CA SER A 290 30.57 9.86 3.36
C SER A 290 31.27 9.16 4.53
N GLY A 291 30.71 8.02 4.94
CA GLY A 291 31.18 7.20 6.06
C GLY A 291 30.91 7.78 7.46
N THR A 292 30.31 8.98 7.57
CA THR A 292 29.95 9.53 8.87
C THR A 292 28.79 8.74 9.47
N ASN A 293 29.02 8.06 10.58
CA ASN A 293 27.99 7.40 11.38
C ASN A 293 27.57 8.31 12.56
N PRO A 294 26.36 8.89 12.56
CA PRO A 294 25.94 9.78 13.64
C PRO A 294 25.75 9.06 14.99
N PHE A 295 25.59 7.73 14.99
CA PHE A 295 25.50 6.90 16.21
C PHE A 295 26.86 6.62 16.86
N GLU A 296 27.93 7.20 16.31
CA GLU A 296 29.29 7.15 16.86
C GLU A 296 29.79 8.50 17.41
N LEU A 297 28.96 9.54 17.36
CA LEU A 297 29.38 10.93 17.64
C LEU A 297 29.04 11.42 19.05
N GLY A 298 28.11 10.75 19.73
CA GLY A 298 27.62 11.13 21.05
C GLY A 298 27.74 9.99 22.07
N THR A 299 26.85 10.02 23.04
CA THR A 299 26.78 9.11 24.19
C THR A 299 25.33 8.82 24.54
N TYR A 300 25.04 7.64 25.08
CA TYR A 300 23.72 7.35 25.64
C TYR A 300 23.71 7.47 27.17
N ARG A 301 22.54 7.26 27.79
CA ARG A 301 22.32 7.20 29.24
C ARG A 301 21.78 5.84 29.67
N LYS A 302 21.99 5.51 30.95
CA LYS A 302 21.64 4.22 31.56
C LYS A 302 20.86 4.38 32.84
N MET A 303 19.84 3.55 32.97
CA MET A 303 19.06 3.36 34.19
C MET A 303 19.00 1.87 34.53
N THR A 304 18.92 1.54 35.81
CA THR A 304 18.66 0.17 36.26
C THR A 304 17.16 -0.04 36.36
N THR A 305 16.65 -1.15 35.84
CA THR A 305 15.22 -1.46 35.91
C THR A 305 14.71 -1.66 37.33
N SER A 306 13.47 -1.25 37.57
CA SER A 306 12.75 -1.51 38.81
C SER A 306 11.27 -1.79 38.57
N LYS A 307 10.61 -2.44 39.55
CA LYS A 307 9.18 -2.78 39.47
C LYS A 307 8.26 -1.55 39.48
N GLU A 308 8.70 -0.50 40.17
CA GLU A 308 8.06 0.82 40.16
C GLU A 308 9.03 1.84 39.56
N GLU A 309 8.49 2.88 38.93
CA GLU A 309 9.30 3.98 38.40
C GLU A 309 10.04 4.70 39.54
N ASN A 310 11.36 4.87 39.39
CA ASN A 310 12.16 5.74 40.25
C ASN A 310 13.29 6.47 39.50
N ALA A 311 13.41 6.25 38.19
CA ALA A 311 14.24 7.04 37.29
C ALA A 311 13.54 7.13 35.92
N ARG A 312 13.68 8.27 35.25
CA ARG A 312 13.14 8.48 33.90
C ARG A 312 13.94 9.51 33.11
N VAL A 313 13.74 9.48 31.80
CA VAL A 313 14.26 10.44 30.84
C VAL A 313 13.10 11.01 30.02
N THR A 314 13.11 12.31 29.77
CA THR A 314 12.07 13.00 28.98
C THR A 314 12.69 13.85 27.88
N TRP A 315 12.15 13.70 26.66
CA TRP A 315 12.46 14.53 25.49
C TRP A 315 11.23 15.37 25.11
N THR A 316 11.39 16.69 25.08
CA THR A 316 10.30 17.65 24.79
C THR A 316 10.63 18.45 23.51
N PRO A 317 10.16 18.01 22.33
CA PRO A 317 10.42 18.73 21.08
C PRO A 317 9.71 20.07 21.04
N GLN A 318 10.24 21.01 20.25
CA GLN A 318 9.50 22.21 19.85
C GLN A 318 8.90 21.98 18.46
N ILE A 319 7.62 21.65 18.41
CA ILE A 319 6.87 21.53 17.16
C ILE A 319 6.51 22.94 16.66
N LYS A 320 6.90 23.25 15.42
CA LYS A 320 6.65 24.57 14.81
C LYS A 320 5.25 24.65 14.20
N GLU A 321 4.91 23.65 13.39
CA GLU A 321 3.64 23.58 12.69
C GLU A 321 2.87 22.33 13.13
N PRO A 322 1.54 22.44 13.33
CA PRO A 322 0.72 21.29 13.66
C PRO A 322 0.71 20.29 12.50
N GLY A 323 0.64 19.01 12.81
CA GLY A 323 0.60 17.97 11.79
C GLY A 323 1.00 16.61 12.31
N GLU A 324 1.01 15.65 11.40
CA GLU A 324 1.47 14.28 11.65
C GLU A 324 3.01 14.22 11.58
N TYR A 325 3.62 13.64 12.62
CA TYR A 325 5.06 13.39 12.69
C TYR A 325 5.29 11.94 13.11
N ALA A 326 6.13 11.21 12.36
CA ALA A 326 6.66 9.95 12.82
C ALA A 326 7.60 10.18 14.00
N VAL A 327 7.46 9.35 15.05
CA VAL A 327 8.31 9.38 16.23
C VAL A 327 9.25 8.17 16.20
N TYR A 328 10.54 8.45 16.20
CA TYR A 328 11.61 7.46 16.28
C TYR A 328 12.39 7.64 17.56
N ILE A 329 12.82 6.52 18.14
CA ILE A 329 13.71 6.49 19.30
C ILE A 329 15.04 5.86 18.93
N SER A 330 16.08 6.19 19.68
CA SER A 330 17.33 5.44 19.69
C SER A 330 17.75 5.06 21.10
N TYR A 331 18.53 3.99 21.19
CA TYR A 331 19.05 3.40 22.41
C TYR A 331 20.23 2.49 22.07
N ALA A 332 20.95 2.01 23.09
CA ALA A 332 22.05 1.06 22.92
C ALA A 332 21.68 -0.34 23.44
N THR A 333 22.07 -1.39 22.72
CA THR A 333 21.96 -2.77 23.20
C THR A 333 23.16 -3.13 24.07
N GLU A 334 22.93 -3.53 25.33
CA GLU A 334 23.94 -4.07 26.24
C GLU A 334 23.62 -5.54 26.62
N SER A 335 24.60 -6.26 27.16
CA SER A 335 24.45 -7.67 27.59
C SER A 335 23.31 -7.94 28.59
N LYS A 336 22.84 -6.91 29.32
CA LYS A 336 21.73 -6.96 30.28
C LYS A 336 20.59 -6.02 29.92
N SER A 337 20.45 -5.65 28.65
CA SER A 337 19.30 -4.86 28.20
C SER A 337 17.98 -5.53 28.55
N THR A 338 17.01 -4.72 28.98
CA THR A 338 15.64 -5.18 29.20
C THR A 338 14.94 -5.54 27.88
N THR A 339 13.94 -6.42 27.96
CA THR A 339 13.03 -6.73 26.84
C THR A 339 11.76 -5.88 26.84
N ASP A 340 11.52 -5.06 27.86
CA ASP A 340 10.25 -4.33 28.03
C ASP A 340 10.42 -2.87 28.48
N ALA A 341 11.39 -2.15 27.89
CA ALA A 341 11.59 -0.73 28.15
C ALA A 341 10.30 0.06 27.83
N ARG A 342 9.83 0.88 28.78
CA ARG A 342 8.53 1.56 28.70
C ARG A 342 8.68 3.00 28.20
N TYR A 343 8.15 3.24 27.01
CA TYR A 343 8.09 4.57 26.40
C TYR A 343 6.65 5.09 26.40
N THR A 344 6.47 6.38 26.68
CA THR A 344 5.18 7.08 26.55
C THR A 344 5.35 8.26 25.60
N VAL A 345 4.59 8.27 24.51
CA VAL A 345 4.49 9.42 23.59
C VAL A 345 3.26 10.23 23.98
N ASN A 346 3.45 11.47 24.43
CA ASN A 346 2.39 12.42 24.69
C ASN A 346 2.16 13.27 23.43
N HIS A 347 0.98 13.13 22.83
CA HIS A 347 0.58 13.80 21.60
C HIS A 347 -0.78 14.50 21.82
N SER A 348 -1.25 15.25 20.82
CA SER A 348 -2.48 16.04 20.97
C SER A 348 -3.76 15.21 21.23
N GLY A 349 -3.75 13.92 20.84
CA GLY A 349 -4.84 12.97 21.07
C GLY A 349 -4.80 12.25 22.42
N GLY A 350 -3.76 12.47 23.24
CA GLY A 350 -3.56 11.81 24.53
C GLY A 350 -2.14 11.26 24.69
N SER A 351 -2.03 10.07 25.27
CA SER A 351 -0.74 9.40 25.49
C SER A 351 -0.78 7.98 24.94
N THR A 352 0.26 7.59 24.20
CA THR A 352 0.42 6.22 23.69
C THR A 352 1.62 5.56 24.36
N GLU A 353 1.42 4.39 24.98
CA GLU A 353 2.47 3.64 25.67
C GLU A 353 3.01 2.50 24.81
N PHE A 354 4.33 2.28 24.89
CA PHE A 354 5.05 1.25 24.15
C PHE A 354 5.94 0.44 25.07
N SER A 355 6.06 -0.85 24.78
CA SER A 355 7.10 -1.73 25.29
C SER A 355 8.10 -2.00 24.18
N VAL A 356 9.37 -1.70 24.44
CA VAL A 356 10.47 -1.86 23.47
C VAL A 356 11.48 -2.88 23.99
N ASN A 357 11.82 -3.84 23.14
CA ASN A 357 12.85 -4.83 23.43
C ASN A 357 14.24 -4.28 23.06
N GLN A 358 14.98 -3.81 24.07
CA GLN A 358 16.31 -3.23 23.89
C GLN A 358 17.44 -4.28 23.76
N LYS A 359 17.10 -5.57 23.63
CA LYS A 359 18.07 -6.61 23.21
C LYS A 359 18.29 -6.64 21.70
N MET A 360 17.52 -5.89 20.94
CA MET A 360 17.61 -5.76 19.49
C MET A 360 17.44 -4.30 19.07
N GLY A 361 17.84 -3.92 17.86
CA GLY A 361 17.58 -2.60 17.28
C GLY A 361 18.35 -1.42 17.90
N GLY A 362 19.39 -1.69 18.72
CA GLY A 362 20.22 -0.62 19.29
C GLY A 362 21.16 0.02 18.26
N GLY A 363 21.47 1.31 18.42
CA GLY A 363 22.38 2.04 17.55
C GLY A 363 21.79 2.45 16.19
N THR A 364 20.47 2.56 16.10
CA THR A 364 19.76 3.07 14.92
C THR A 364 18.45 3.75 15.32
N TRP A 365 17.64 4.17 14.34
CA TRP A 365 16.30 4.72 14.54
C TRP A 365 15.23 3.63 14.57
N ILE A 366 14.47 3.53 15.66
CA ILE A 366 13.35 2.61 15.84
C ILE A 366 12.03 3.38 15.86
N TYR A 367 11.13 3.06 14.93
CA TYR A 367 9.83 3.71 14.77
C TYR A 367 8.83 3.26 15.85
N LEU A 368 8.17 4.21 16.52
CA LEU A 368 7.08 3.94 17.47
C LEU A 368 5.69 4.12 16.85
N GLY A 369 5.53 5.10 15.98
CA GLY A 369 4.23 5.49 15.44
C GLY A 369 4.26 6.89 14.82
N THR A 370 3.19 7.25 14.13
CA THR A 370 2.95 8.60 13.62
C THR A 370 1.82 9.21 14.43
N PHE A 371 2.01 10.46 14.88
CA PHE A 371 1.08 11.14 15.76
C PHE A 371 0.90 12.59 15.35
N HIS A 372 -0.33 13.10 15.51
CA HIS A 372 -0.61 14.52 15.39
C HIS A 372 -0.09 15.29 16.60
N PHE A 373 0.73 16.29 16.35
CA PHE A 373 1.15 17.28 17.35
C PHE A 373 0.61 18.65 16.99
N ASN A 374 0.34 19.46 18.01
CA ASN A 374 0.06 20.88 17.86
C ASN A 374 1.37 21.67 18.06
N THR A 375 1.41 22.92 17.61
CA THR A 375 2.49 23.85 17.95
C THR A 375 2.63 24.01 19.47
N GLY A 376 3.85 23.99 20.00
CA GLY A 376 4.13 24.23 21.41
C GLY A 376 4.88 23.10 22.12
N ALA A 377 4.73 23.04 23.45
CA ALA A 377 5.55 22.21 24.35
C ALA A 377 4.81 21.00 24.96
N ASP A 378 3.55 20.75 24.56
CA ASP A 378 2.76 19.64 25.11
C ASP A 378 3.21 18.27 24.57
N ALA A 379 3.98 18.27 23.48
CA ALA A 379 4.60 17.09 22.91
C ALA A 379 5.76 16.59 23.80
N SER A 380 5.79 15.30 24.11
CA SER A 380 6.97 14.69 24.75
C SER A 380 7.05 13.19 24.52
N VAL A 381 8.27 12.66 24.66
CA VAL A 381 8.52 11.23 24.82
C VAL A 381 9.17 11.01 26.18
N VAL A 382 8.64 10.06 26.95
CA VAL A 382 9.15 9.70 28.28
C VAL A 382 9.60 8.26 28.26
N LEU A 383 10.78 7.97 28.78
CA LEU A 383 11.29 6.63 29.01
C LEU A 383 11.43 6.39 30.51
N SER A 384 10.69 5.40 31.02
CA SER A 384 10.71 4.99 32.41
C SER A 384 11.67 3.83 32.64
N ASN A 385 12.29 3.75 33.83
CA ASN A 385 13.00 2.55 34.26
C ASN A 385 12.09 1.44 34.82
N LYS A 386 10.76 1.64 34.79
CA LYS A 386 9.77 0.62 35.15
C LYS A 386 9.85 -0.57 34.19
N SER A 387 9.91 -1.78 34.73
CA SER A 387 9.97 -3.03 33.97
C SER A 387 9.45 -4.21 34.80
N GLU A 388 9.02 -5.26 34.12
CA GLU A 388 8.69 -6.52 34.77
C GLU A 388 9.90 -7.26 35.34
N GLU A 389 11.12 -6.96 34.90
CA GLU A 389 12.34 -7.57 35.44
C GLU A 389 13.18 -6.53 36.19
N LYS A 390 13.71 -6.89 37.35
CA LYS A 390 14.50 -5.97 38.20
C LYS A 390 15.99 -6.24 38.05
N GLY A 391 16.77 -5.18 37.86
CA GLY A 391 18.23 -5.24 37.83
C GLY A 391 18.84 -5.37 36.44
N ASP A 392 18.00 -5.36 35.41
CA ASP A 392 18.39 -5.20 34.01
C ASP A 392 18.72 -3.72 33.72
N VAL A 393 19.15 -3.44 32.49
CA VAL A 393 19.55 -2.11 32.03
C VAL A 393 18.52 -1.58 31.04
N VAL A 394 18.12 -0.32 31.24
CA VAL A 394 17.42 0.50 30.24
C VAL A 394 18.41 1.54 29.73
N THR A 395 18.52 1.68 28.42
CA THR A 395 19.34 2.71 27.78
C THR A 395 18.48 3.76 27.08
N ALA A 396 18.96 5.00 27.04
CA ALA A 396 18.25 6.16 26.49
C ALA A 396 19.25 7.00 25.68
N ASP A 397 18.91 7.39 24.46
CA ASP A 397 19.81 8.17 23.60
C ASP A 397 19.08 9.41 23.05
N ALA A 398 18.58 9.34 21.81
CA ALA A 398 17.86 10.43 21.15
C ALA A 398 16.44 10.05 20.73
N VAL A 399 15.61 11.08 20.52
CA VAL A 399 14.26 10.97 19.93
C VAL A 399 14.16 11.91 18.73
N ARG A 400 13.62 11.40 17.62
CA ARG A 400 13.40 12.14 16.37
C ARG A 400 11.91 12.20 16.05
N PHE A 401 11.44 13.39 15.68
CA PHE A 401 10.09 13.69 15.23
C PHE A 401 10.18 14.19 13.79
N GLY A 402 9.51 13.53 12.85
CA GLY A 402 9.54 13.93 11.43
C GLY A 402 10.62 13.24 10.59
N GLY A 403 10.42 13.18 9.28
CA GLY A 403 11.34 12.58 8.29
C GLY A 403 12.49 13.51 7.88
N GLY A 404 12.20 14.81 7.73
CA GLY A 404 13.19 15.82 7.41
C GLY A 404 13.64 15.85 5.94
N MET A 405 14.61 16.70 5.68
CA MET A 405 15.28 16.85 4.38
C MET A 405 16.57 16.05 4.32
N GLY A 406 17.00 15.67 3.11
CA GLY A 406 18.27 15.00 2.86
C GLY A 406 19.48 15.85 3.23
N ASP A 407 20.46 15.25 3.91
CA ASP A 407 21.63 15.91 4.49
C ASP A 407 22.95 15.17 4.24
N ILE A 408 22.96 14.17 3.34
CA ILE A 408 24.18 13.47 2.93
C ILE A 408 24.84 14.22 1.77
N GLU A 409 26.13 14.56 1.94
CA GLU A 409 26.87 15.29 0.93
C GLU A 409 27.46 14.37 -0.15
N ARG A 410 27.23 14.74 -1.42
CA ARG A 410 27.84 14.18 -2.62
C ARG A 410 28.48 15.30 -3.43
N ASN A 411 29.80 15.22 -3.64
CA ASN A 411 30.58 16.21 -4.40
C ASN A 411 30.30 17.69 -4.01
N GLY A 412 30.16 17.97 -2.71
CA GLY A 412 29.87 19.32 -2.20
C GLY A 412 28.41 19.77 -2.32
N GLN A 413 27.50 18.88 -2.70
CA GLN A 413 26.06 19.12 -2.82
C GLN A 413 25.26 18.15 -1.95
N ILE A 414 24.03 18.51 -1.59
CA ILE A 414 23.03 17.61 -1.01
C ILE A 414 21.87 17.46 -2.00
N SER A 415 20.97 16.50 -1.76
CA SER A 415 19.83 16.24 -2.65
C SER A 415 18.84 17.40 -2.75
N ASN A 416 18.73 18.23 -1.71
CA ASN A 416 17.70 19.26 -1.52
C ASN A 416 16.26 18.72 -1.61
N ARG A 417 16.06 17.44 -1.32
CA ARG A 417 14.74 16.79 -1.34
C ARG A 417 14.34 16.26 0.05
N PRO A 418 13.03 16.08 0.31
CA PRO A 418 12.57 15.31 1.45
C PRO A 418 13.25 13.94 1.51
N ARG A 419 13.66 13.50 2.70
CA ARG A 419 14.48 12.30 2.89
C ARG A 419 13.80 11.02 2.40
N PHE A 420 12.46 10.95 2.44
CA PHE A 420 11.71 9.79 1.95
C PHE A 420 11.89 9.55 0.44
N LEU A 421 12.28 10.58 -0.33
CA LEU A 421 12.56 10.48 -1.76
C LEU A 421 13.97 9.94 -2.06
N GLU A 422 14.89 10.01 -1.09
CA GLU A 422 16.28 9.62 -1.31
C GLU A 422 16.46 8.11 -1.47
N ALA A 423 17.49 7.72 -2.22
CA ALA A 423 17.95 6.34 -2.31
C ALA A 423 18.31 5.75 -0.94
N ALA A 424 18.16 4.42 -0.81
CA ALA A 424 18.35 3.71 0.45
C ALA A 424 19.73 3.95 1.06
N ARG A 425 20.77 4.08 0.23
CA ARG A 425 22.15 4.28 0.70
C ARG A 425 22.30 5.49 1.64
N TYR A 426 21.56 6.57 1.39
CA TYR A 426 21.67 7.82 2.15
C TYR A 426 20.94 7.73 3.48
N TYR A 427 19.74 7.15 3.47
CA TYR A 427 19.01 6.89 4.69
C TYR A 427 19.76 5.89 5.58
N LEU A 428 20.36 4.84 5.00
CA LEU A 428 21.15 3.87 5.76
C LEU A 428 22.39 4.49 6.40
N GLN A 429 23.06 5.45 5.75
CA GLN A 429 24.10 6.25 6.38
C GLN A 429 23.54 7.05 7.57
N PHE A 430 22.45 7.79 7.34
CA PHE A 430 21.79 8.59 8.38
C PHE A 430 21.30 7.73 9.57
N ALA A 431 20.90 6.49 9.30
CA ALA A 431 20.46 5.51 10.28
C ALA A 431 21.60 4.71 10.93
N GLY A 432 22.87 5.04 10.62
CA GLY A 432 24.05 4.47 11.27
C GLY A 432 24.43 3.06 10.84
N ALA A 433 23.99 2.63 9.65
CA ALA A 433 24.43 1.33 9.12
C ALA A 433 25.94 1.34 8.82
N PRO A 434 26.65 0.20 8.96
CA PRO A 434 28.07 0.11 8.61
C PRO A 434 28.33 0.41 7.12
N ALA A 435 29.28 1.31 6.84
CA ALA A 435 29.55 1.75 5.47
C ALA A 435 30.00 0.61 4.54
N GLU A 436 31.09 -0.08 4.89
CA GLU A 436 31.77 -1.02 3.97
C GLU A 436 31.01 -2.33 3.74
N SER A 437 30.10 -2.73 4.64
CA SER A 437 29.37 -4.00 4.55
C SER A 437 27.88 -3.85 4.25
N VAL A 438 27.33 -2.63 4.32
CA VAL A 438 25.89 -2.39 4.11
C VAL A 438 25.63 -1.41 2.97
N TYR A 439 26.01 -0.14 3.08
CA TYR A 439 25.48 0.90 2.17
C TYR A 439 26.48 1.53 1.21
N ASN A 440 27.79 1.42 1.46
CA ASN A 440 28.86 1.98 0.64
C ASN A 440 29.70 0.86 0.00
N LEU A 441 29.04 -0.01 -0.76
CA LEU A 441 29.64 -1.23 -1.30
C LEU A 441 30.61 -0.95 -2.47
N ASN A 442 30.54 0.24 -3.05
CA ASN A 442 31.38 0.68 -4.17
C ASN A 442 32.26 1.90 -3.82
N ALA A 443 32.54 2.14 -2.53
CA ALA A 443 33.44 3.20 -2.06
C ALA A 443 33.15 4.57 -2.71
N ASP A 444 31.87 4.96 -2.71
CA ASP A 444 31.30 6.19 -3.23
C ASP A 444 31.45 6.41 -4.74
N THR A 445 31.74 5.37 -5.51
CA THR A 445 31.88 5.50 -6.97
C THR A 445 30.59 5.22 -7.74
N LEU A 446 29.65 4.43 -7.20
CA LEU A 446 28.46 3.94 -7.91
C LEU A 446 27.20 3.96 -7.03
N ASP A 447 26.65 5.14 -6.76
CA ASP A 447 25.50 5.34 -5.87
C ASP A 447 24.24 4.62 -6.30
N TYR A 448 24.00 4.55 -7.61
CA TYR A 448 22.89 3.76 -8.15
C TYR A 448 22.99 2.29 -7.74
N GLN A 449 24.18 1.68 -7.84
CA GLN A 449 24.35 0.29 -7.43
C GLN A 449 24.26 0.12 -5.92
N ASP A 450 24.79 1.09 -5.17
CA ASP A 450 24.71 1.09 -3.72
C ASP A 450 23.26 1.22 -3.22
N ASP A 451 22.36 1.92 -3.94
CA ASP A 451 20.94 1.99 -3.61
C ASP A 451 20.29 0.60 -3.54
N TYR A 452 20.20 -0.11 -4.67
CA TYR A 452 19.47 -1.38 -4.70
C TYR A 452 20.23 -2.56 -4.08
N ARG A 453 21.58 -2.53 -4.07
CA ARG A 453 22.37 -3.61 -3.45
C ARG A 453 22.35 -3.51 -1.94
N SER A 454 22.49 -2.32 -1.37
CA SER A 454 22.61 -2.13 0.09
C SER A 454 21.47 -2.74 0.86
N ARG A 455 20.29 -2.73 0.25
CA ARG A 455 19.06 -3.35 0.69
C ARG A 455 19.29 -4.75 1.28
N GLY A 456 19.67 -5.71 0.45
CA GLY A 456 19.84 -7.09 0.91
C GLY A 456 20.89 -7.26 2.01
N HIS A 457 21.95 -6.44 1.97
CA HIS A 457 22.95 -6.40 3.05
C HIS A 457 22.38 -5.82 4.35
N TRP A 458 21.51 -4.81 4.26
CA TRP A 458 20.85 -4.22 5.41
C TRP A 458 19.94 -5.22 6.10
N VAL A 459 19.16 -6.04 5.36
CA VAL A 459 18.39 -7.14 5.99
C VAL A 459 19.29 -8.11 6.75
N ASN A 460 20.44 -8.45 6.18
CA ASN A 460 21.42 -9.31 6.82
C ASN A 460 22.03 -8.65 8.08
N TYR A 461 22.27 -7.33 8.04
CA TYR A 461 22.70 -6.54 9.19
C TYR A 461 21.62 -6.44 10.28
N LEU A 462 20.33 -6.28 9.92
CA LEU A 462 19.24 -6.32 10.90
C LEU A 462 19.27 -7.63 11.70
N MET A 463 19.51 -8.76 11.02
CA MET A 463 19.53 -10.07 11.64
C MET A 463 20.80 -10.36 12.44
N GLY A 464 21.97 -10.03 11.88
CA GLY A 464 23.27 -10.36 12.47
C GLY A 464 23.63 -11.86 12.37
N ALA A 465 24.79 -12.23 12.90
CA ALA A 465 25.34 -13.58 12.83
C ALA A 465 24.35 -14.65 13.32
N PRO A 466 24.20 -15.79 12.61
CA PRO A 466 24.96 -16.22 11.43
C PRO A 466 24.41 -15.71 10.08
N TYR A 467 23.48 -14.74 10.09
CA TYR A 467 22.82 -14.18 8.92
C TYR A 467 23.45 -12.88 8.43
N GLY A 468 24.62 -12.48 8.97
CA GLY A 468 25.28 -11.21 8.69
C GLY A 468 25.59 -10.95 7.21
N PRO A 469 25.93 -9.70 6.84
CA PRO A 469 26.30 -9.34 5.46
C PRO A 469 27.42 -10.23 4.89
N TYR A 470 27.51 -10.36 3.57
CA TYR A 470 28.50 -11.29 2.97
C TYR A 470 29.94 -10.85 3.18
N GLU A 471 30.17 -9.55 3.29
CA GLU A 471 31.45 -8.92 3.56
C GLU A 471 31.87 -9.11 5.02
N ASP A 472 30.91 -9.29 5.93
CA ASP A 472 31.11 -9.50 7.36
C ASP A 472 30.07 -10.49 7.95
N PRO A 473 30.22 -11.81 7.69
CA PRO A 473 29.21 -12.80 8.10
C PRO A 473 29.08 -12.99 9.61
N ASP A 474 30.14 -12.63 10.34
CA ASP A 474 30.21 -12.72 11.81
C ASP A 474 29.74 -11.42 12.50
N ASN A 475 29.27 -10.42 11.74
CA ASN A 475 28.70 -9.18 12.27
C ASN A 475 27.58 -9.48 13.27
N GLU A 476 27.63 -8.90 14.48
CA GLU A 476 26.60 -9.12 15.50
C GLU A 476 25.22 -8.59 15.09
N GLY A 477 25.19 -7.58 14.22
CA GLY A 477 23.97 -7.00 13.66
C GLY A 477 23.07 -6.35 14.71
N LEU A 478 21.79 -6.20 14.37
CA LEU A 478 20.79 -5.60 15.27
C LEU A 478 19.92 -6.63 15.99
N HIS A 479 20.17 -7.93 15.83
CA HIS A 479 19.42 -9.02 16.46
C HIS A 479 17.90 -9.01 16.20
N ILE A 480 17.47 -8.52 15.04
CA ILE A 480 16.07 -8.51 14.60
C ILE A 480 15.77 -9.78 13.75
N PRO A 481 14.86 -10.67 14.16
CA PRO A 481 14.59 -11.94 13.47
C PRO A 481 13.68 -11.75 12.25
N VAL A 482 14.20 -11.17 11.16
CA VAL A 482 13.43 -10.88 9.93
C VAL A 482 12.86 -12.16 9.30
N ASP A 483 11.53 -12.22 9.19
CA ASP A 483 10.73 -13.35 8.70
C ASP A 483 10.69 -13.46 7.17
N LEU A 484 10.62 -12.30 6.50
CA LEU A 484 10.58 -12.16 5.06
C LEU A 484 11.10 -10.80 4.64
N SER A 485 11.58 -10.74 3.41
CA SER A 485 12.02 -9.53 2.72
C SER A 485 11.28 -9.40 1.38
N PHE A 486 10.73 -8.23 1.05
CA PHE A 486 9.96 -8.08 -0.19
C PHE A 486 10.14 -6.72 -0.87
N ALA A 487 10.63 -6.75 -2.12
CA ALA A 487 10.84 -5.59 -2.99
C ALA A 487 9.69 -5.36 -3.95
N PHE A 488 9.19 -4.13 -3.99
CA PHE A 488 8.15 -3.69 -4.91
C PHE A 488 8.73 -2.71 -5.93
N HIS A 489 8.76 -3.14 -7.18
CA HIS A 489 9.04 -2.35 -8.38
C HIS A 489 7.88 -2.36 -9.39
N THR A 490 7.97 -1.47 -10.38
CA THR A 490 7.21 -1.55 -11.63
C THR A 490 8.16 -1.62 -12.83
N ASP A 491 7.77 -2.36 -13.87
CA ASP A 491 8.66 -2.68 -14.99
C ASP A 491 8.65 -1.59 -16.07
N ALA A 492 9.55 -1.68 -17.06
CA ALA A 492 9.73 -0.73 -18.15
C ALA A 492 9.38 -1.34 -19.54
N GLY A 493 8.29 -2.08 -19.65
CA GLY A 493 7.82 -2.70 -20.90
C GLY A 493 6.78 -1.85 -21.65
N THR A 494 6.73 -1.92 -22.98
CA THR A 494 5.71 -1.22 -23.78
C THR A 494 4.88 -2.21 -24.61
N SER A 495 3.58 -1.93 -24.77
CA SER A 495 2.69 -2.65 -25.67
C SER A 495 1.77 -1.68 -26.41
N ARG A 496 1.50 -1.97 -27.68
CA ARG A 496 0.47 -1.26 -28.49
C ARG A 496 -0.76 -2.11 -28.77
N ASN A 497 -0.71 -3.38 -28.39
CA ASN A 497 -1.90 -4.23 -28.36
C ASN A 497 -2.55 -3.97 -27.01
N ASP A 498 -3.88 -3.78 -26.97
CA ASP A 498 -4.74 -3.46 -25.80
C ASP A 498 -4.69 -4.50 -24.66
N THR A 499 -3.48 -4.82 -24.24
CA THR A 499 -3.06 -5.86 -23.33
C THR A 499 -2.06 -5.25 -22.38
N VAL A 500 -2.27 -5.47 -21.09
CA VAL A 500 -1.31 -5.11 -20.05
C VAL A 500 -0.04 -5.95 -20.18
N ILE A 501 1.10 -5.39 -19.81
CA ILE A 501 2.35 -6.16 -19.65
C ILE A 501 2.17 -7.15 -18.49
N GLY A 502 1.61 -6.66 -17.38
CA GLY A 502 1.17 -7.45 -16.23
C GLY A 502 2.30 -7.87 -15.29
N THR A 503 2.00 -8.85 -14.44
CA THR A 503 2.73 -9.05 -13.17
C THR A 503 3.80 -10.12 -13.27
N LEU A 504 5.04 -9.76 -12.96
CA LEU A 504 6.23 -10.61 -12.89
C LEU A 504 6.71 -10.71 -11.43
N MET A 505 7.07 -11.92 -11.01
CA MET A 505 7.80 -12.15 -9.76
C MET A 505 9.20 -12.66 -10.04
N ILE A 506 10.17 -12.12 -9.33
CA ILE A 506 11.57 -12.54 -9.37
C ILE A 506 11.96 -13.11 -8.01
N TYR A 507 12.62 -14.25 -8.01
CA TYR A 507 13.15 -14.91 -6.84
C TYR A 507 14.54 -15.48 -7.15
N SER A 508 15.27 -15.94 -6.15
CA SER A 508 16.47 -16.74 -6.39
C SER A 508 16.56 -17.98 -5.51
N GLN A 509 16.78 -19.15 -6.13
CA GLN A 509 17.09 -20.38 -5.40
C GLN A 509 18.53 -20.41 -4.88
N LEU A 510 19.37 -19.47 -5.33
CA LEU A 510 20.79 -19.43 -5.04
C LEU A 510 21.14 -18.14 -4.29
N ASP A 511 22.09 -18.24 -3.38
CA ASP A 511 22.73 -17.08 -2.75
C ASP A 511 23.90 -16.53 -3.62
N LEU A 512 24.71 -15.63 -3.08
CA LEU A 512 25.91 -15.11 -3.76
C LEU A 512 26.99 -16.16 -4.05
N ASP A 513 27.12 -17.14 -3.17
CA ASP A 513 28.06 -18.26 -3.26
C ASP A 513 27.52 -19.46 -4.05
N LYS A 514 26.32 -19.33 -4.63
CA LYS A 514 25.60 -20.38 -5.36
C LYS A 514 25.20 -21.57 -4.48
N LYS A 515 24.94 -21.34 -3.20
CA LYS A 515 24.34 -22.28 -2.25
C LYS A 515 22.81 -22.21 -2.33
N THR A 516 22.16 -23.33 -2.03
CA THR A 516 20.69 -23.49 -2.06
C THR A 516 20.06 -23.42 -0.67
N LEU A 517 20.85 -23.13 0.37
CA LEU A 517 20.40 -23.10 1.75
C LEU A 517 20.66 -21.72 2.35
N PHE A 518 19.75 -21.27 3.19
CA PHE A 518 20.00 -20.16 4.11
C PHE A 518 21.05 -20.56 5.17
N PRO A 519 21.63 -19.60 5.91
CA PRO A 519 22.62 -19.88 6.95
C PRO A 519 22.16 -20.95 7.96
N ASP A 520 20.88 -20.95 8.30
CA ASP A 520 20.23 -21.86 9.26
C ASP A 520 19.79 -23.22 8.68
N LYS A 521 20.15 -23.48 7.43
CA LYS A 521 19.87 -24.72 6.68
C LYS A 521 18.44 -24.88 6.17
N THR A 522 17.59 -23.86 6.29
CA THR A 522 16.31 -23.83 5.55
C THR A 522 16.60 -23.70 4.05
N ASP A 523 15.79 -24.35 3.22
CA ASP A 523 15.94 -24.34 1.75
C ASP A 523 15.48 -23.01 1.14
N ARG A 524 16.31 -22.45 0.24
CA ARG A 524 16.01 -21.21 -0.50
C ARG A 524 14.86 -21.35 -1.50
N ILE A 525 14.35 -22.57 -1.74
CA ILE A 525 13.08 -22.75 -2.46
C ILE A 525 11.90 -22.02 -1.79
N ALA A 526 12.02 -21.66 -0.51
CA ALA A 526 11.06 -20.78 0.16
C ALA A 526 10.90 -19.41 -0.54
N ASN A 527 11.92 -18.91 -1.25
CA ASN A 527 11.82 -17.71 -2.08
C ASN A 527 10.82 -17.89 -3.23
N ARG A 528 10.82 -19.08 -3.84
CA ARG A 528 9.87 -19.44 -4.88
C ARG A 528 8.46 -19.61 -4.32
N ASP A 529 8.33 -20.23 -3.15
CA ASP A 529 7.03 -20.40 -2.49
C ASP A 529 6.39 -19.03 -2.20
N LEU A 530 7.17 -18.06 -1.70
CA LEU A 530 6.75 -16.67 -1.51
C LEU A 530 6.32 -16.04 -2.84
N ALA A 531 7.13 -16.15 -3.90
CA ALA A 531 6.82 -15.61 -5.22
C ALA A 531 5.53 -16.20 -5.84
N ASP A 532 5.32 -17.52 -5.74
CA ASP A 532 4.13 -18.18 -6.28
C ASP A 532 2.85 -17.74 -5.56
N ILE A 533 2.87 -17.76 -4.21
CA ILE A 533 1.72 -17.37 -3.40
C ILE A 533 1.35 -15.90 -3.65
N LEU A 534 2.34 -15.00 -3.68
CA LEU A 534 2.11 -13.59 -3.97
C LEU A 534 1.55 -13.38 -5.38
N GLN A 535 2.21 -13.92 -6.41
CA GLN A 535 1.76 -13.71 -7.79
C GLN A 535 0.36 -14.26 -8.02
N SER A 536 0.05 -15.44 -7.48
CA SER A 536 -1.29 -16.00 -7.56
C SER A 536 -2.32 -15.10 -6.89
N GLN A 537 -2.08 -14.68 -5.65
CA GLN A 537 -3.02 -13.81 -4.96
C GLN A 537 -3.26 -12.49 -5.71
N ILE A 538 -2.18 -11.84 -6.17
CA ILE A 538 -2.25 -10.57 -6.91
C ILE A 538 -3.02 -10.74 -8.22
N VAL A 539 -2.63 -11.71 -9.04
CA VAL A 539 -3.22 -11.89 -10.38
C VAL A 539 -4.67 -12.33 -10.28
N ASP A 540 -5.02 -13.22 -9.35
CA ASP A 540 -6.38 -13.72 -9.21
C ASP A 540 -7.34 -12.58 -8.79
N ASP A 541 -6.94 -11.75 -7.81
CA ASP A 541 -7.74 -10.61 -7.39
C ASP A 541 -7.90 -9.57 -8.50
N ILE A 542 -6.82 -9.23 -9.22
CA ILE A 542 -6.87 -8.27 -10.34
C ILE A 542 -7.78 -8.80 -11.45
N ARG A 543 -7.69 -10.09 -11.79
CA ARG A 543 -8.53 -10.70 -12.83
C ARG A 543 -10.00 -10.68 -12.51
N ILE A 544 -10.35 -10.83 -11.23
CA ILE A 544 -11.75 -10.79 -10.78
C ILE A 544 -12.28 -9.35 -10.75
N LYS A 545 -11.47 -8.39 -10.26
CA LYS A 545 -11.95 -7.02 -10.00
C LYS A 545 -11.79 -6.06 -11.17
N TYR A 546 -10.76 -6.23 -12.01
CA TYR A 546 -10.32 -5.20 -12.95
C TYR A 546 -10.22 -5.69 -14.38
N ASP A 547 -9.39 -6.70 -14.64
CA ASP A 547 -9.16 -7.17 -16.00
C ASP A 547 -8.96 -8.68 -16.04
N SER A 548 -9.97 -9.42 -16.49
CA SER A 548 -9.89 -10.88 -16.61
C SER A 548 -8.77 -11.34 -17.57
N ALA A 549 -8.32 -10.46 -18.46
CA ALA A 549 -7.19 -10.68 -19.36
C ALA A 549 -5.83 -10.26 -18.75
N TRP A 550 -5.78 -9.89 -17.45
CA TRP A 550 -4.54 -9.46 -16.81
C TRP A 550 -3.43 -10.51 -16.98
N SER A 551 -2.30 -10.05 -17.52
CA SER A 551 -1.20 -10.91 -17.92
C SER A 551 -0.46 -11.44 -16.70
N ARG A 552 -0.44 -12.78 -16.56
CA ARG A 552 0.44 -13.47 -15.62
C ARG A 552 1.79 -13.73 -16.28
N ARG A 553 2.82 -12.98 -15.91
CA ARG A 553 4.17 -13.20 -16.44
C ARG A 553 4.87 -14.38 -15.73
N PRO A 554 5.94 -14.95 -16.31
CA PRO A 554 6.70 -16.04 -15.69
C PRO A 554 7.22 -15.68 -14.29
N MET A 555 7.35 -16.62 -13.36
CA MET A 555 8.15 -16.41 -12.15
C MET A 555 9.62 -16.66 -12.47
N TRP A 556 10.49 -15.66 -12.34
CA TRP A 556 11.89 -15.77 -12.74
C TRP A 556 12.80 -16.17 -11.58
N ASP A 557 13.54 -17.29 -11.76
CA ASP A 557 14.72 -17.59 -10.93
C ASP A 557 15.93 -16.81 -11.48
N LYS A 558 16.17 -15.62 -10.92
CA LYS A 558 17.23 -14.69 -11.35
C LYS A 558 17.95 -14.08 -10.15
N ARG A 559 19.24 -13.82 -10.33
CA ARG A 559 20.12 -13.32 -9.26
C ARG A 559 20.08 -11.80 -9.14
N TYR A 560 18.88 -11.24 -8.99
CA TYR A 560 18.67 -9.81 -8.68
C TYR A 560 18.99 -9.59 -7.21
N SER A 561 19.51 -8.42 -6.84
CA SER A 561 20.11 -8.22 -5.53
C SER A 561 19.09 -8.44 -4.40
N GLU A 562 17.92 -7.86 -4.54
CA GLU A 562 16.81 -7.90 -3.59
C GLU A 562 16.23 -9.31 -3.40
N ALA A 563 16.44 -10.21 -4.36
CA ALA A 563 16.01 -11.61 -4.28
C ALA A 563 17.15 -12.58 -3.88
N THR A 564 18.41 -12.16 -3.97
CA THR A 564 19.59 -13.03 -3.82
C THR A 564 20.32 -12.81 -2.50
N TYR A 565 20.50 -11.55 -2.11
CA TYR A 565 21.35 -11.17 -1.00
C TYR A 565 20.69 -11.43 0.36
N PRO A 566 19.38 -11.23 0.56
CA PRO A 566 18.75 -11.55 1.85
C PRO A 566 19.00 -13.01 2.26
N ASN A 567 19.37 -13.17 3.53
CA ASN A 567 19.54 -14.46 4.23
C ASN A 567 18.23 -14.95 4.90
N THR A 568 17.10 -14.44 4.40
CA THR A 568 15.72 -14.79 4.79
C THR A 568 14.88 -14.92 3.51
N PRO A 569 13.68 -15.54 3.53
CA PRO A 569 12.84 -15.62 2.33
C PRO A 569 12.62 -14.27 1.66
N SER A 570 12.91 -14.18 0.36
CA SER A 570 12.88 -12.93 -0.38
C SER A 570 12.35 -13.07 -1.81
N ALA A 571 11.58 -12.07 -2.24
CA ALA A 571 11.11 -11.94 -3.62
C ALA A 571 11.03 -10.47 -4.04
N LEU A 572 11.11 -10.24 -5.34
CA LEU A 572 10.89 -8.94 -5.98
C LEU A 572 9.65 -9.03 -6.88
N LEU A 573 8.78 -8.05 -6.76
CA LEU A 573 7.59 -7.85 -7.58
C LEU A 573 7.84 -6.77 -8.63
N GLU A 574 7.55 -7.11 -9.88
CA GLU A 574 7.33 -6.19 -10.97
C GLU A 574 5.83 -6.19 -11.28
N LEU A 575 5.07 -5.27 -10.69
CA LEU A 575 3.60 -5.37 -10.66
C LEU A 575 2.96 -5.23 -12.05
N LEU A 576 3.36 -4.19 -12.74
CA LEU A 576 2.85 -3.68 -14.00
C LEU A 576 3.97 -2.89 -14.69
N SER A 577 3.76 -2.42 -15.92
CA SER A 577 4.75 -1.57 -16.59
C SER A 577 4.46 -0.08 -16.49
N HIS A 578 5.41 0.70 -15.98
CA HIS A 578 5.34 2.17 -15.93
C HIS A 578 5.45 2.84 -17.30
N GLN A 579 5.94 2.13 -18.32
CA GLN A 579 6.03 2.66 -19.70
C GLN A 579 4.84 2.24 -20.57
N ASN A 580 3.91 1.45 -20.04
CA ASN A 580 2.73 1.04 -20.79
C ASN A 580 1.49 1.83 -20.37
N PHE A 581 0.90 2.57 -21.32
CA PHE A 581 -0.25 3.44 -21.05
C PHE A 581 -1.41 2.70 -20.37
N LEU A 582 -1.78 1.51 -20.86
CA LEU A 582 -2.87 0.73 -20.29
C LEU A 582 -2.55 0.22 -18.87
N ASP A 583 -1.30 -0.16 -18.58
CA ASP A 583 -0.90 -0.53 -17.22
C ASP A 583 -1.03 0.69 -16.28
N MET A 584 -0.60 1.88 -16.74
CA MET A 584 -0.69 3.12 -15.95
C MET A 584 -2.11 3.64 -15.75
N LYS A 585 -3.06 3.31 -16.65
CA LYS A 585 -4.49 3.54 -16.39
C LYS A 585 -4.96 2.83 -15.11
N PHE A 586 -4.51 1.60 -14.88
CA PHE A 586 -4.78 0.90 -13.62
C PHE A 586 -3.89 1.41 -12.48
N GLY A 587 -2.60 1.62 -12.74
CA GLY A 587 -1.66 2.08 -11.72
C GLY A 587 -2.07 3.39 -11.04
N ASN A 588 -2.55 4.35 -11.81
CA ASN A 588 -2.99 5.66 -11.30
C ASN A 588 -4.41 5.63 -10.68
N ASP A 589 -5.09 4.47 -10.61
CA ASP A 589 -6.39 4.33 -9.94
C ASP A 589 -6.21 4.02 -8.45
N PRO A 590 -6.58 4.93 -7.52
CA PRO A 590 -6.41 4.70 -6.08
C PRO A 590 -7.15 3.47 -5.55
N GLN A 591 -8.26 3.04 -6.19
CA GLN A 591 -8.93 1.79 -5.82
C GLN A 591 -8.07 0.58 -6.19
N PHE A 592 -7.45 0.59 -7.38
CA PHE A 592 -6.54 -0.47 -7.81
C PHE A 592 -5.31 -0.55 -6.90
N GLN A 593 -4.76 0.61 -6.50
CA GLN A 593 -3.66 0.68 -5.55
C GLN A 593 -4.01 0.02 -4.21
N PHE A 594 -5.18 0.33 -3.64
CA PHE A 594 -5.67 -0.30 -2.42
C PHE A 594 -5.84 -1.82 -2.58
N ASP A 595 -6.51 -2.25 -3.65
CA ASP A 595 -6.86 -3.65 -3.86
C ASP A 595 -5.65 -4.55 -4.13
N VAL A 596 -4.69 -4.08 -4.92
CA VAL A 596 -3.43 -4.80 -5.15
C VAL A 596 -2.57 -4.83 -3.89
N SER A 597 -2.51 -3.73 -3.14
CA SER A 597 -1.80 -3.71 -1.85
C SER A 597 -2.39 -4.70 -0.86
N ARG A 598 -3.73 -4.81 -0.81
CA ARG A 598 -4.44 -5.83 -0.04
C ARG A 598 -4.11 -7.24 -0.53
N ALA A 599 -4.02 -7.47 -1.84
CA ALA A 599 -3.61 -8.76 -2.40
C ALA A 599 -2.16 -9.15 -2.01
N ILE A 600 -1.24 -8.18 -2.01
CA ILE A 600 0.14 -8.37 -1.54
C ILE A 600 0.14 -8.77 -0.06
N TYR A 601 -0.57 -8.04 0.80
CA TYR A 601 -0.74 -8.38 2.22
C TYR A 601 -1.29 -9.80 2.42
N LYS A 602 -2.38 -10.16 1.72
CA LYS A 602 -2.98 -11.51 1.78
C LYS A 602 -1.95 -12.58 1.41
N GLY A 603 -1.16 -12.36 0.36
CA GLY A 603 -0.12 -13.28 -0.08
C GLY A 603 0.99 -13.46 0.97
N MET A 604 1.47 -12.37 1.58
CA MET A 604 2.46 -12.43 2.66
C MET A 604 1.94 -13.18 3.89
N LEU A 605 0.72 -12.88 4.32
CA LEU A 605 0.07 -13.56 5.45
C LEU A 605 -0.07 -15.06 5.20
N LYS A 606 -0.57 -15.46 4.02
CA LYS A 606 -0.73 -16.87 3.62
C LYS A 606 0.62 -17.59 3.56
N PHE A 607 1.66 -16.94 3.03
CA PHE A 607 3.02 -17.48 3.05
C PHE A 607 3.51 -17.72 4.48
N LEU A 608 3.47 -16.70 5.34
CA LEU A 608 3.95 -16.82 6.72
C LEU A 608 3.15 -17.84 7.54
N SER A 609 1.82 -17.82 7.44
CA SER A 609 0.96 -18.82 8.06
C SER A 609 1.35 -20.24 7.66
N SER A 610 1.58 -20.48 6.36
CA SER A 610 2.00 -21.80 5.87
C SER A 610 3.41 -22.20 6.33
N ARG A 611 4.33 -21.23 6.43
CA ARG A 611 5.72 -21.40 6.85
C ARG A 611 5.83 -21.76 8.32
N TYR A 612 5.03 -21.12 9.18
CA TYR A 612 4.95 -21.40 10.61
C TYR A 612 3.95 -22.50 10.99
N ASN A 613 3.15 -22.94 10.02
CA ASN A 613 2.06 -23.90 10.23
C ASN A 613 1.09 -23.44 11.33
N VAL A 614 0.66 -22.18 11.23
CA VAL A 614 -0.33 -21.54 12.10
C VAL A 614 -1.56 -21.13 11.27
N PRO A 615 -2.78 -21.10 11.83
CA PRO A 615 -3.94 -20.57 11.12
C PRO A 615 -3.76 -19.07 10.79
N TYR A 616 -4.54 -18.57 9.84
CA TYR A 616 -4.58 -17.14 9.52
C TYR A 616 -6.02 -16.65 9.35
N GLU A 617 -6.21 -15.36 9.57
CA GLU A 617 -7.38 -14.59 9.17
C GLU A 617 -6.92 -13.29 8.53
N VAL A 618 -7.58 -12.87 7.46
CA VAL A 618 -7.30 -11.59 6.82
C VAL A 618 -8.09 -10.49 7.53
N GLN A 619 -7.51 -9.30 7.64
CA GLN A 619 -8.20 -8.11 8.15
C GLN A 619 -9.55 -7.88 7.45
N PRO A 620 -10.59 -7.45 8.16
CA PRO A 620 -11.86 -7.05 7.53
C PRO A 620 -11.69 -5.85 6.59
N LEU A 621 -12.72 -5.55 5.80
CA LEU A 621 -12.81 -4.29 5.06
C LEU A 621 -13.31 -3.13 5.96
N PRO A 622 -13.04 -1.86 5.60
CA PRO A 622 -13.60 -0.70 6.30
C PRO A 622 -15.13 -0.78 6.40
N ILE A 623 -15.70 -0.29 7.51
CA ILE A 623 -17.16 -0.28 7.69
C ILE A 623 -17.85 0.64 6.67
N GLN A 624 -19.16 0.49 6.54
CA GLN A 624 -20.00 1.33 5.70
C GLN A 624 -21.23 1.84 6.48
N GLN A 625 -22.01 2.75 5.87
CA GLN A 625 -23.23 3.31 6.45
C GLN A 625 -22.99 3.92 7.84
N PHE A 626 -21.85 4.60 8.03
CA PHE A 626 -21.54 5.25 9.29
C PHE A 626 -22.49 6.44 9.51
N SER A 627 -23.03 6.57 10.72
CA SER A 627 -23.91 7.67 11.09
C SER A 627 -23.76 8.03 12.57
N LEU A 628 -23.97 9.31 12.85
CA LEU A 628 -24.09 9.86 14.19
C LEU A 628 -25.54 10.32 14.42
N ASP A 629 -26.03 10.12 15.63
CA ASP A 629 -27.39 10.47 16.03
C ASP A 629 -27.32 11.15 17.40
N LEU A 630 -27.56 12.47 17.43
CA LEU A 630 -27.46 13.28 18.64
C LEU A 630 -28.65 13.01 19.56
N GLN A 631 -28.37 12.64 20.81
CA GLN A 631 -29.36 12.19 21.78
C GLN A 631 -29.49 13.17 22.95
N PRO A 632 -30.66 13.21 23.63
CA PRO A 632 -30.83 14.04 24.82
C PRO A 632 -29.79 13.76 25.91
N GLY A 633 -29.40 14.82 26.62
CA GLY A 633 -28.47 14.73 27.75
C GLY A 633 -26.99 14.62 27.35
N ASN A 634 -26.59 15.32 26.27
CA ASN A 634 -25.21 15.38 25.77
C ASN A 634 -24.61 14.02 25.41
N LYS A 635 -25.39 13.24 24.64
CA LYS A 635 -24.97 11.91 24.18
C LYS A 635 -25.05 11.85 22.66
N VAL A 636 -24.26 10.97 22.06
CA VAL A 636 -24.38 10.65 20.63
C VAL A 636 -24.33 9.15 20.46
N MET A 637 -25.25 8.64 19.66
CA MET A 637 -25.25 7.25 19.21
C MET A 637 -24.51 7.17 17.88
N LEU A 638 -23.47 6.35 17.84
CA LEU A 638 -22.75 5.98 16.63
C LEU A 638 -23.35 4.67 16.10
N LYS A 639 -23.57 4.54 14.78
CA LYS A 639 -24.04 3.31 14.12
C LYS A 639 -23.32 3.08 12.80
N TRP A 640 -23.03 1.82 12.46
CA TRP A 640 -22.38 1.44 11.20
C TRP A 640 -22.82 0.04 10.75
N GLN A 641 -22.33 -0.42 9.60
CA GLN A 641 -22.46 -1.80 9.15
C GLN A 641 -21.10 -2.37 8.70
N PRO A 642 -20.86 -3.68 8.89
CA PRO A 642 -19.70 -4.35 8.33
C PRO A 642 -19.76 -4.37 6.79
N THR A 643 -18.58 -4.54 6.18
CA THR A 643 -18.43 -4.71 4.74
C THR A 643 -17.93 -6.13 4.46
N ASP A 644 -18.64 -6.84 3.59
CA ASP A 644 -18.27 -8.19 3.17
C ASP A 644 -17.12 -8.16 2.14
N ASP A 645 -16.16 -9.09 2.25
CA ASP A 645 -15.08 -9.28 1.28
C ASP A 645 -15.32 -10.58 0.49
N PRO A 646 -15.92 -10.51 -0.72
CA PRO A 646 -16.24 -11.71 -1.49
C PRO A 646 -15.00 -12.47 -1.97
N LEU A 647 -13.81 -11.87 -1.92
CA LEU A 647 -12.55 -12.51 -2.33
C LEU A 647 -11.80 -13.15 -1.17
N GLU A 648 -12.23 -12.95 0.07
CA GLU A 648 -11.55 -13.49 1.24
C GLU A 648 -12.54 -13.79 2.38
N PRO A 649 -13.10 -15.01 2.42
CA PRO A 649 -14.10 -15.40 3.41
C PRO A 649 -13.63 -15.35 4.88
N SER A 650 -12.32 -15.27 5.13
CA SER A 650 -11.79 -15.09 6.49
C SER A 650 -11.86 -13.66 6.99
N ALA A 651 -12.09 -12.68 6.11
CA ALA A 651 -12.08 -11.24 6.42
C ALA A 651 -13.41 -10.73 7.04
N VAL A 652 -13.96 -11.49 7.98
CA VAL A 652 -15.21 -11.15 8.67
C VAL A 652 -14.92 -10.25 9.86
N ALA A 653 -15.66 -9.15 9.99
CA ALA A 653 -15.59 -8.28 11.16
C ALA A 653 -16.25 -8.94 12.38
N GLU A 654 -15.53 -9.03 13.49
CA GLU A 654 -16.02 -9.61 14.76
C GLU A 654 -16.24 -8.54 15.82
N ARG A 655 -15.39 -7.51 15.79
CA ARG A 655 -15.36 -6.37 16.72
C ARG A 655 -15.05 -5.10 15.93
N TYR A 656 -15.07 -3.96 16.60
CA TYR A 656 -14.70 -2.67 16.02
C TYR A 656 -13.87 -1.85 16.99
N VAL A 657 -13.05 -0.95 16.45
CA VAL A 657 -12.30 0.06 17.21
C VAL A 657 -12.87 1.43 16.85
N VAL A 658 -13.42 2.12 17.84
CA VAL A 658 -13.95 3.49 17.69
C VAL A 658 -12.89 4.46 18.18
N TYR A 659 -12.39 5.29 17.27
CA TYR A 659 -11.45 6.37 17.58
C TYR A 659 -12.19 7.69 17.72
N LYS A 660 -11.72 8.54 18.62
CA LYS A 660 -12.29 9.86 18.86
C LYS A 660 -11.19 10.92 18.87
N ARG A 661 -11.50 12.11 18.36
CA ARG A 661 -10.73 13.33 18.62
C ARG A 661 -11.64 14.46 19.09
N GLU A 662 -11.08 15.36 19.89
CA GLU A 662 -11.72 16.62 20.30
C GLU A 662 -11.09 17.77 19.52
N GLU A 663 -11.91 18.64 18.93
CA GLU A 663 -11.45 19.76 18.11
C GLU A 663 -10.48 19.32 17.00
N GLY A 664 -9.40 20.09 16.75
CA GLY A 664 -8.37 19.81 15.76
C GLY A 664 -7.20 18.98 16.29
N ASN A 665 -7.38 18.26 17.40
CA ASN A 665 -6.36 17.37 17.95
C ASN A 665 -6.25 16.06 17.15
N GLY A 666 -5.21 15.27 17.42
CA GLY A 666 -5.11 13.89 16.95
C GLY A 666 -6.17 12.97 17.55
N PHE A 667 -6.34 11.79 16.95
CA PHE A 667 -7.18 10.74 17.49
C PHE A 667 -6.55 10.08 18.72
N ASP A 668 -7.40 9.58 19.62
CA ASP A 668 -7.01 8.78 20.77
C ASP A 668 -6.57 7.34 20.38
N ASN A 669 -6.32 6.49 21.37
CA ASN A 669 -5.91 5.10 21.16
C ASN A 669 -7.05 4.16 20.73
N GLY A 670 -8.26 4.68 20.55
CA GLY A 670 -9.45 3.90 20.21
C GLY A 670 -10.04 3.10 21.37
N THR A 671 -11.30 2.76 21.23
CA THR A 671 -12.06 1.92 22.17
C THR A 671 -12.65 0.72 21.44
N VAL A 672 -12.38 -0.49 21.92
CA VAL A 672 -12.92 -1.72 21.32
C VAL A 672 -14.39 -1.90 21.71
N VAL A 673 -15.23 -2.23 20.72
CA VAL A 673 -16.66 -2.49 20.89
C VAL A 673 -17.07 -3.78 20.15
N ASN A 674 -18.05 -4.51 20.70
CA ASN A 674 -18.48 -5.83 20.22
C ASN A 674 -19.72 -5.80 19.30
N GLY A 675 -20.18 -4.62 18.90
CA GLY A 675 -21.39 -4.46 18.09
C GLY A 675 -21.27 -3.29 17.14
N ASN A 676 -22.27 -3.14 16.28
CA ASN A 676 -22.26 -2.15 15.20
C ASN A 676 -22.73 -0.75 15.65
N SER A 677 -22.70 -0.49 16.96
CA SER A 677 -23.09 0.79 17.54
C SER A 677 -22.41 1.05 18.87
N MET A 678 -22.30 2.33 19.22
CA MET A 678 -21.74 2.79 20.48
C MET A 678 -22.47 4.06 20.94
N LEU A 679 -22.90 4.10 22.20
CA LEU A 679 -23.39 5.32 22.83
C LEU A 679 -22.22 6.02 23.53
N PHE A 680 -21.85 7.21 23.08
CA PHE A 680 -20.91 8.08 23.77
C PHE A 680 -21.67 9.08 24.64
N THR A 681 -21.32 9.17 25.93
CA THR A 681 -22.12 9.91 26.94
C THR A 681 -21.49 11.21 27.43
N ASP A 682 -20.27 11.50 27.01
CA ASP A 682 -19.44 12.56 27.61
C ASP A 682 -19.21 13.72 26.62
N LEU A 683 -20.25 14.10 25.86
CA LEU A 683 -20.14 15.27 24.99
C LEU A 683 -20.08 16.55 25.82
N LYS A 684 -19.01 17.33 25.62
CA LYS A 684 -18.93 18.70 26.13
C LYS A 684 -19.66 19.65 25.18
N LYS A 685 -20.42 20.60 25.74
CA LYS A 685 -21.13 21.61 24.94
C LYS A 685 -20.15 22.48 24.17
N GLY A 686 -20.50 22.80 22.92
CA GLY A 686 -19.69 23.65 22.05
C GLY A 686 -18.35 23.06 21.61
N VAL A 687 -18.06 21.81 21.99
CA VAL A 687 -16.86 21.08 21.56
C VAL A 687 -17.23 20.20 20.38
N ILE A 688 -16.41 20.25 19.33
CA ILE A 688 -16.56 19.34 18.20
C ILE A 688 -15.89 18.02 18.53
N TYR A 689 -16.64 16.93 18.40
CA TYR A 689 -16.14 15.56 18.48
C TYR A 689 -16.16 14.95 17.08
N SER A 690 -15.04 14.37 16.67
CA SER A 690 -14.96 13.58 15.43
C SER A 690 -14.66 12.13 15.74
N PHE A 691 -15.25 11.24 14.97
CA PHE A 691 -15.14 9.79 15.14
C PHE A 691 -14.78 9.11 13.82
N LYS A 692 -13.99 8.04 13.91
CA LYS A 692 -13.78 7.05 12.84
C LYS A 692 -13.85 5.66 13.43
N VAL A 693 -14.26 4.69 12.63
CA VAL A 693 -14.43 3.29 13.07
C VAL A 693 -13.64 2.37 12.16
N ALA A 694 -12.86 1.48 12.77
CA ALA A 694 -12.19 0.38 12.07
C ALA A 694 -12.82 -0.95 12.48
N ALA A 695 -12.94 -1.89 11.53
CA ALA A 695 -13.37 -3.26 11.80
C ALA A 695 -12.19 -4.10 12.28
N LEU A 696 -12.46 -5.08 13.15
CA LEU A 696 -11.44 -5.88 13.83
C LEU A 696 -11.83 -7.36 13.85
N ASN A 697 -10.86 -8.23 13.58
CA ASN A 697 -10.91 -9.67 13.86
C ASN A 697 -9.54 -10.15 14.40
N ASP A 698 -9.35 -11.45 14.58
CA ASP A 698 -8.06 -12.01 15.06
C ASP A 698 -6.91 -11.86 14.05
N GLY A 699 -7.22 -11.53 12.79
CA GLY A 699 -6.29 -11.28 11.70
C GLY A 699 -5.73 -9.85 11.67
N GLY A 700 -6.49 -8.88 12.17
CA GLY A 700 -6.06 -7.49 12.29
C GLY A 700 -7.19 -6.46 12.26
N GLU A 701 -6.78 -5.20 12.28
CA GLU A 701 -7.64 -4.04 12.14
C GLU A 701 -7.73 -3.56 10.67
N SER A 702 -8.91 -3.17 10.19
CA SER A 702 -9.08 -2.63 8.84
C SER A 702 -8.58 -1.18 8.72
N MET A 703 -8.46 -0.68 7.50
CA MET A 703 -8.38 0.78 7.30
C MET A 703 -9.64 1.45 7.86
N PRO A 704 -9.53 2.68 8.41
CA PRO A 704 -10.67 3.32 9.07
C PRO A 704 -11.74 3.76 8.07
N SER A 705 -12.96 3.96 8.58
CA SER A 705 -14.05 4.63 7.87
C SER A 705 -13.73 6.09 7.50
N GLU A 706 -14.65 6.72 6.78
CA GLU A 706 -14.78 8.19 6.78
C GLU A 706 -14.92 8.75 8.21
N ILE A 707 -14.60 10.04 8.36
CA ILE A 707 -14.67 10.72 9.66
C ILE A 707 -15.97 11.51 9.74
N LEU A 708 -16.75 11.24 10.78
CA LEU A 708 -17.98 11.95 11.08
C LEU A 708 -17.80 12.82 12.32
N ALA A 709 -18.44 13.98 12.35
CA ALA A 709 -18.33 14.98 13.40
C ALA A 709 -19.69 15.38 13.99
N VAL A 710 -19.67 15.81 15.25
CA VAL A 710 -20.86 16.28 15.99
C VAL A 710 -20.47 17.40 16.94
N CYS A 711 -21.36 18.38 17.10
CA CYS A 711 -21.26 19.40 18.12
C CYS A 711 -22.66 19.70 18.67
N ASN A 712 -22.81 19.64 19.99
CA ASN A 712 -24.04 20.05 20.66
C ASN A 712 -23.87 21.42 21.31
N MET A 713 -24.70 22.39 20.91
CA MET A 713 -24.75 23.74 21.49
C MET A 713 -25.79 23.85 22.63
N GLU A 714 -26.69 22.87 22.79
CA GLU A 714 -27.82 22.85 23.75
C GLU A 714 -28.94 23.91 23.58
N ASP A 715 -28.88 24.78 22.58
CA ASP A 715 -30.02 25.64 22.23
C ASP A 715 -31.24 24.81 21.76
N ASP A 716 -32.48 25.30 21.93
CA ASP A 716 -33.73 24.67 21.45
C ASP A 716 -33.82 24.50 19.91
N LYS A 717 -32.72 24.79 19.19
CA LYS A 717 -32.64 24.67 17.73
C LYS A 717 -32.33 23.23 17.33
N GLU A 718 -33.08 22.71 16.37
CA GLU A 718 -32.75 21.43 15.74
C GLU A 718 -31.33 21.47 15.12
N PRO A 719 -30.55 20.39 15.24
CA PRO A 719 -29.20 20.35 14.68
C PRO A 719 -29.24 20.39 13.15
N VAL A 720 -28.21 20.99 12.54
CA VAL A 720 -27.98 20.84 11.09
C VAL A 720 -27.47 19.43 10.83
N LEU A 721 -28.09 18.71 9.88
CA LEU A 721 -27.57 17.43 9.43
C LEU A 721 -26.51 17.67 8.34
N VAL A 722 -25.28 17.21 8.58
CA VAL A 722 -24.20 17.25 7.59
C VAL A 722 -24.07 15.88 6.93
N ILE A 723 -24.33 15.77 5.64
CA ILE A 723 -24.17 14.54 4.87
C ILE A 723 -22.81 14.59 4.18
N ASN A 724 -21.92 13.66 4.55
CA ASN A 724 -20.69 13.44 3.78
C ASN A 724 -21.02 12.63 2.52
N GLY A 725 -21.18 13.35 1.40
CA GLY A 725 -21.43 12.76 0.08
C GLY A 725 -20.17 12.59 -0.77
N PHE A 726 -19.03 13.12 -0.33
CA PHE A 726 -17.78 13.06 -1.06
C PHE A 726 -16.96 11.83 -0.66
N ASP A 727 -17.23 10.71 -1.32
CA ASP A 727 -16.50 9.44 -1.15
C ASP A 727 -15.68 9.05 -2.40
N ARG A 728 -15.67 9.91 -3.42
CA ARG A 728 -14.91 9.71 -4.66
C ARG A 728 -13.41 9.65 -4.39
N ILE A 729 -12.83 8.56 -4.89
CA ILE A 729 -11.40 8.42 -5.19
C ILE A 729 -11.31 7.87 -6.62
N ALA A 730 -10.56 8.54 -7.48
CA ALA A 730 -10.60 8.29 -8.91
C ALA A 730 -9.23 8.56 -9.57
N PRO A 731 -8.90 7.82 -10.64
CA PRO A 731 -7.75 8.13 -11.49
C PRO A 731 -8.01 9.41 -12.32
N PRO A 732 -6.94 10.05 -12.83
CA PRO A 732 -7.05 11.10 -13.84
C PRO A 732 -7.71 10.57 -15.12
N MET A 733 -8.49 11.41 -15.80
CA MET A 733 -9.18 11.03 -17.02
C MET A 733 -8.19 10.75 -18.15
N THR A 734 -8.46 9.72 -18.93
CA THR A 734 -7.66 9.35 -20.10
C THR A 734 -8.35 9.68 -21.42
N VAL A 735 -7.58 10.14 -22.40
CA VAL A 735 -8.03 10.38 -23.78
C VAL A 735 -7.32 9.41 -24.71
N GLU A 736 -8.09 8.72 -25.54
CA GLU A 736 -7.61 7.75 -26.52
C GLU A 736 -8.22 8.05 -27.90
N LYS A 737 -7.37 8.32 -28.90
CA LYS A 737 -7.82 8.57 -30.28
C LYS A 737 -6.90 7.88 -31.29
N ASP A 738 -7.52 7.06 -32.15
CA ASP A 738 -6.89 6.37 -33.30
C ASP A 738 -5.57 5.63 -32.97
N SER A 739 -5.36 5.26 -31.70
CA SER A 739 -4.11 4.69 -31.16
C SER A 739 -2.85 5.58 -31.29
N THR A 740 -3.00 6.84 -31.71
CA THR A 740 -1.89 7.79 -31.86
C THR A 740 -1.84 8.84 -30.76
N LEU A 741 -3.00 9.23 -30.22
CA LEU A 741 -3.08 10.11 -29.06
C LEU A 741 -3.60 9.30 -27.88
N LEU A 742 -2.71 9.04 -26.92
CA LEU A 742 -2.99 8.27 -25.70
C LEU A 742 -2.42 9.06 -24.52
N PHE A 743 -3.26 9.66 -23.68
CA PHE A 743 -2.74 10.51 -22.60
C PHE A 743 -3.71 10.68 -21.44
N PHE A 744 -3.17 11.12 -20.30
CA PHE A 744 -3.93 11.58 -19.15
C PHE A 744 -4.18 13.09 -19.27
N ASP A 745 -5.43 13.53 -19.11
CA ASP A 745 -5.82 14.94 -19.22
C ASP A 745 -6.40 15.47 -17.91
N ASN A 746 -5.51 15.98 -17.06
CA ASN A 746 -5.87 16.57 -15.77
C ASN A 746 -6.75 17.82 -15.88
N ARG A 747 -6.84 18.41 -17.08
CA ARG A 747 -7.67 19.60 -17.31
C ARG A 747 -9.13 19.25 -17.49
N LEU A 748 -9.46 17.98 -17.76
CA LEU A 748 -10.82 17.46 -17.82
C LEU A 748 -11.23 16.85 -16.47
N ASP A 749 -10.31 16.12 -15.84
CA ASP A 749 -10.45 15.51 -14.53
C ASP A 749 -9.06 15.06 -14.06
N ALA A 750 -8.55 15.68 -13.00
CA ALA A 750 -7.28 15.30 -12.40
C ALA A 750 -7.41 13.99 -11.59
N GLY A 751 -8.64 13.53 -11.35
CA GLY A 751 -8.92 12.45 -10.43
C GLY A 751 -8.78 12.92 -8.98
N VAL A 752 -9.01 12.00 -8.05
CA VAL A 752 -8.96 12.28 -6.61
C VAL A 752 -8.23 11.14 -5.92
N SER A 753 -7.05 11.43 -5.37
CA SER A 753 -6.30 10.44 -4.59
C SER A 753 -6.97 10.15 -3.24
N ASN A 754 -6.70 8.96 -2.69
CA ASN A 754 -7.14 8.60 -1.36
C ASN A 754 -6.27 9.29 -0.31
N ARG A 755 -6.81 10.31 0.38
CA ARG A 755 -6.12 11.21 1.32
C ARG A 755 -5.04 12.09 0.69
N PHE A 756 -4.07 11.50 0.00
CA PHE A 756 -2.97 12.20 -0.64
C PHE A 756 -2.36 11.35 -1.76
N SER A 757 -1.55 11.97 -2.63
CA SER A 757 -0.65 11.29 -3.56
C SER A 757 0.80 11.56 -3.19
N LEU A 758 1.60 10.50 -3.19
CA LEU A 758 3.07 10.56 -3.09
C LEU A 758 3.76 10.38 -4.44
N GLY A 759 3.02 9.98 -5.48
CA GLY A 759 3.56 9.55 -6.76
C GLY A 759 3.43 10.58 -7.89
N PHE A 760 2.59 11.60 -7.73
CA PHE A 760 2.33 12.59 -8.77
C PHE A 760 3.50 13.57 -8.93
N ILE A 761 4.04 13.70 -10.14
CA ILE A 761 5.18 14.58 -10.43
C ILE A 761 4.84 15.79 -11.29
N GLY A 762 3.72 15.74 -12.02
CA GLY A 762 3.33 16.79 -12.98
C GLY A 762 2.51 16.26 -14.15
N GLU A 763 1.88 17.18 -14.89
CA GLU A 763 1.03 16.81 -16.03
C GLU A 763 1.84 16.22 -17.19
N GLN A 764 1.21 15.34 -17.97
CA GLN A 764 1.77 14.84 -19.22
C GLN A 764 1.82 15.98 -20.26
N TYR A 765 2.92 16.10 -21.00
CA TYR A 765 3.05 17.06 -22.12
C TYR A 765 3.29 16.40 -23.47
N ASN A 766 3.76 15.14 -23.52
CA ASN A 766 3.86 14.40 -24.78
C ASN A 766 2.74 13.36 -24.91
N TYR A 767 1.76 13.67 -25.76
CA TYR A 767 0.55 12.86 -25.98
C TYR A 767 0.65 11.87 -27.15
N ASP A 768 1.68 11.99 -27.98
CA ASP A 768 1.82 11.20 -29.20
C ASP A 768 2.46 9.84 -28.90
N ALA A 769 1.66 8.78 -29.01
CA ALA A 769 2.05 7.39 -28.80
C ALA A 769 3.06 6.85 -29.84
N THR A 770 3.29 7.62 -30.90
CA THR A 770 4.31 7.33 -31.92
C THR A 770 5.64 8.02 -31.65
N SER A 771 5.72 8.91 -30.65
CA SER A 771 6.98 9.52 -30.23
C SER A 771 7.98 8.46 -29.76
N ASP A 772 9.17 8.49 -30.34
CA ASP A 772 10.25 7.59 -29.98
C ASP A 772 10.85 7.99 -28.62
N TRP A 773 11.32 6.98 -27.89
CA TRP A 773 12.14 7.16 -26.70
C TRP A 773 13.60 7.35 -27.12
N GLU A 774 14.24 8.42 -26.66
CA GLU A 774 15.68 8.65 -26.87
C GLU A 774 16.48 8.24 -25.62
N ASP A 775 16.18 8.84 -24.47
CA ASP A 775 16.76 8.57 -23.16
C ASP A 775 15.79 8.98 -22.03
N ASP A 776 16.23 8.91 -20.76
CA ASP A 776 15.37 9.25 -19.62
C ASP A 776 15.01 10.74 -19.51
N ASP A 777 15.78 11.63 -20.15
CA ASP A 777 15.50 13.07 -20.22
C ASP A 777 14.57 13.40 -21.41
N ALA A 778 14.50 12.52 -22.42
CA ALA A 778 13.62 12.59 -23.59
C ALA A 778 12.87 11.25 -23.82
N PRO A 779 11.91 10.88 -22.95
CA PRO A 779 11.29 9.55 -22.97
C PRO A 779 10.21 9.35 -24.04
N GLY A 780 9.90 10.37 -24.84
CA GLY A 780 8.88 10.28 -25.88
C GLY A 780 7.46 10.21 -25.29
N HIS A 781 6.68 9.21 -25.70
CA HIS A 781 5.27 9.07 -25.29
C HIS A 781 5.14 9.01 -23.77
N GLY A 782 4.26 9.84 -23.21
CA GLY A 782 4.03 9.88 -21.76
C GLY A 782 4.89 10.89 -21.03
N ALA A 783 5.88 11.52 -21.67
CA ALA A 783 6.74 12.51 -21.02
C ALA A 783 5.94 13.55 -20.24
N SER A 784 6.31 13.76 -18.98
CA SER A 784 5.56 14.54 -17.99
C SER A 784 6.43 15.59 -17.31
N TYR A 785 5.80 16.66 -16.84
CA TYR A 785 6.45 17.69 -16.03
C TYR A 785 6.91 17.14 -14.67
N ALA A 786 7.73 17.94 -13.97
CA ALA A 786 8.38 17.57 -12.70
C ALA A 786 8.07 18.56 -11.56
N ASP A 787 7.06 19.41 -11.74
CA ASP A 787 6.83 20.58 -10.88
C ASP A 787 6.36 20.20 -9.47
N TYR A 788 5.88 18.97 -9.26
CA TYR A 788 5.33 18.47 -8.00
C TYR A 788 6.14 17.31 -7.37
N GLU A 789 7.31 16.98 -7.91
CA GLU A 789 8.09 15.80 -7.45
C GLU A 789 8.51 15.81 -5.97
N THR A 790 8.47 16.97 -5.32
CA THR A 790 8.85 17.15 -3.92
C THR A 790 7.66 17.45 -3.02
N GLU A 791 6.45 17.42 -3.56
CA GLU A 791 5.22 17.79 -2.87
C GLU A 791 4.34 16.56 -2.65
N VAL A 792 3.64 16.56 -1.52
CA VAL A 792 2.55 15.62 -1.27
C VAL A 792 1.28 16.31 -1.74
N ILE A 793 0.57 15.70 -2.68
CA ILE A 793 -0.65 16.31 -3.25
C ILE A 793 -1.87 15.86 -2.46
N ALA A 794 -2.66 16.80 -1.96
CA ALA A 794 -3.87 16.51 -1.21
C ALA A 794 -4.95 15.84 -2.08
N GLY A 795 -5.57 14.81 -1.53
CA GLY A 795 -6.72 14.11 -2.10
C GLY A 795 -7.95 14.21 -1.19
N ASN A 796 -8.80 13.19 -1.20
CA ASN A 796 -9.97 13.13 -0.32
C ASN A 796 -9.56 12.69 1.09
N THR A 797 -9.58 13.61 2.06
CA THR A 797 -9.23 13.33 3.47
C THR A 797 -10.33 12.60 4.24
N PHE A 798 -11.55 12.60 3.71
CA PHE A 798 -12.80 12.11 4.33
C PHE A 798 -13.16 12.78 5.67
N ASP A 799 -12.69 14.02 5.88
CA ASP A 799 -12.81 14.75 7.14
C ASP A 799 -13.56 16.09 7.01
N TYR A 800 -14.21 16.31 5.87
CA TYR A 800 -14.92 17.56 5.59
C TYR A 800 -16.13 17.86 6.49
N PRO A 801 -16.81 16.88 7.12
CA PRO A 801 -17.79 17.18 8.16
C PRO A 801 -17.23 18.00 9.32
N TYR A 802 -15.94 17.86 9.64
CA TYR A 802 -15.27 18.70 10.63
C TYR A 802 -15.10 20.15 10.14
N GLU A 803 -14.68 20.35 8.89
CA GLU A 803 -14.50 21.69 8.30
C GLU A 803 -15.83 22.46 8.20
N HIS A 804 -16.90 21.81 7.72
CA HIS A 804 -18.25 22.40 7.71
C HIS A 804 -18.75 22.64 9.14
N GLY A 805 -18.56 21.65 10.02
CA GLY A 805 -18.95 21.70 11.41
C GLY A 805 -18.34 22.86 12.20
N LYS A 806 -17.06 23.21 11.94
CA LYS A 806 -16.42 24.40 12.52
C LYS A 806 -17.20 25.67 12.21
N ALA A 807 -17.58 25.85 10.95
CA ALA A 807 -18.31 27.02 10.48
C ALA A 807 -19.76 27.05 11.00
N ILE A 808 -20.45 25.89 11.06
CA ILE A 808 -21.80 25.76 11.61
C ILE A 808 -21.81 26.07 13.12
N ARG A 809 -20.87 25.50 13.88
CA ARG A 809 -20.70 25.80 15.31
C ARG A 809 -20.48 27.29 15.52
N LYS A 810 -19.62 27.93 14.71
CA LYS A 810 -19.35 29.37 14.81
C LYS A 810 -20.61 30.22 14.57
N ALA A 811 -21.50 29.78 13.70
CA ALA A 811 -22.80 30.40 13.47
C ALA A 811 -23.78 30.22 14.66
N GLY A 812 -23.43 29.43 15.68
CA GLY A 812 -24.24 29.20 16.87
C GLY A 812 -25.25 28.07 16.71
N HIS A 813 -24.92 27.05 15.90
CA HIS A 813 -25.79 25.90 15.65
C HIS A 813 -25.15 24.58 16.08
N SER A 814 -25.97 23.70 16.65
CA SER A 814 -25.62 22.28 16.78
C SER A 814 -25.55 21.65 15.39
N PHE A 815 -24.73 20.62 15.24
CA PHE A 815 -24.71 19.80 14.03
C PHE A 815 -24.38 18.35 14.36
N VAL A 816 -24.81 17.46 13.48
CA VAL A 816 -24.50 16.03 13.52
C VAL A 816 -24.29 15.56 12.08
N SER A 817 -23.32 14.68 11.84
CA SER A 817 -23.03 14.21 10.49
C SER A 817 -23.35 12.73 10.25
N THR A 818 -23.60 12.41 8.98
CA THR A 818 -23.84 11.04 8.50
C THR A 818 -23.15 10.82 7.16
N SER A 819 -22.83 9.57 6.85
CA SER A 819 -22.45 9.17 5.49
C SER A 819 -23.65 9.25 4.55
N ARG A 820 -23.40 9.53 3.25
CA ARG A 820 -24.41 9.40 2.18
C ARG A 820 -25.05 8.02 2.14
N LYS A 821 -24.26 6.95 2.30
CA LYS A 821 -24.75 5.56 2.24
C LYS A 821 -25.78 5.25 3.33
N ALA A 822 -25.66 5.82 4.53
CA ALA A 822 -26.65 5.64 5.60
C ALA A 822 -27.99 6.34 5.27
N VAL A 823 -27.95 7.48 4.58
CA VAL A 823 -29.17 8.15 4.08
C VAL A 823 -29.83 7.32 2.99
N GLU A 824 -29.05 6.84 2.00
CA GLU A 824 -29.54 6.02 0.89
C GLU A 824 -30.12 4.67 1.35
N ALA A 825 -29.57 4.08 2.40
CA ALA A 825 -30.10 2.88 3.04
C ALA A 825 -31.38 3.16 3.87
N GLY A 826 -31.69 4.43 4.13
CA GLY A 826 -32.81 4.85 4.94
C GLY A 826 -32.58 4.76 6.44
N ASP A 827 -31.34 4.57 6.90
CA ASP A 827 -30.96 4.52 8.32
C ASP A 827 -31.05 5.88 9.00
N VAL A 828 -30.87 6.96 8.22
CA VAL A 828 -31.06 8.35 8.64
C VAL A 828 -32.17 8.98 7.82
N LYS A 829 -33.16 9.58 8.51
CA LYS A 829 -34.31 10.22 7.87
C LYS A 829 -34.14 11.73 7.85
N LEU A 830 -34.09 12.30 6.64
CA LEU A 830 -33.88 13.74 6.44
C LEU A 830 -35.01 14.60 7.03
N MET A 831 -36.24 14.08 7.04
CA MET A 831 -37.44 14.76 7.56
C MET A 831 -37.39 15.12 9.07
N TYR A 832 -36.38 14.67 9.80
CA TYR A 832 -36.16 15.00 11.22
C TYR A 832 -35.26 16.21 11.44
N TYR A 833 -34.83 16.87 10.36
CA TYR A 833 -33.90 18.00 10.41
C TYR A 833 -34.49 19.17 9.62
N ASP A 834 -34.46 20.37 10.19
CA ASP A 834 -34.86 21.59 9.47
C ASP A 834 -33.90 21.93 8.32
N VAL A 835 -32.59 21.71 8.51
CA VAL A 835 -31.55 22.03 7.52
C VAL A 835 -30.63 20.83 7.28
N VAL A 836 -30.38 20.54 6.01
CA VAL A 836 -29.41 19.55 5.53
C VAL A 836 -28.29 20.26 4.78
N ASP A 837 -27.04 19.97 5.13
CA ASP A 837 -25.81 20.36 4.43
C ASP A 837 -25.23 19.13 3.73
N LEU A 838 -25.25 19.11 2.39
CA LEU A 838 -24.73 18.03 1.56
C LEU A 838 -23.38 18.40 0.96
N ILE A 839 -22.33 17.75 1.46
CA ILE A 839 -20.96 17.89 0.97
C ILE A 839 -20.79 16.98 -0.25
N LEU A 840 -20.56 17.56 -1.42
CA LEU A 840 -20.24 16.79 -2.63
C LEU A 840 -18.78 16.90 -3.04
N GLY A 841 -18.00 17.89 -2.59
CA GLY A 841 -16.59 17.98 -2.98
C GLY A 841 -16.39 17.84 -4.49
N GLU A 842 -15.59 16.85 -4.91
CA GLU A 842 -15.43 16.47 -6.33
C GLU A 842 -16.23 15.23 -6.75
N GLN A 843 -17.27 14.87 -6.00
CA GLN A 843 -18.12 13.73 -6.30
C GLN A 843 -18.72 13.87 -7.70
N LYS A 844 -18.46 12.87 -8.55
CA LYS A 844 -19.07 12.72 -9.88
C LYS A 844 -18.96 11.28 -10.36
N GLU A 845 -19.89 10.92 -11.24
CA GLU A 845 -19.90 9.62 -11.90
C GLU A 845 -18.57 9.41 -12.67
N THR A 846 -17.86 8.35 -12.31
CA THR A 846 -16.54 8.03 -12.85
C THR A 846 -16.58 6.66 -13.49
N TYR A 847 -16.10 6.58 -14.73
CA TYR A 847 -16.03 5.34 -15.49
C TYR A 847 -14.74 4.56 -15.19
N PRO A 848 -14.82 3.22 -15.08
CA PRO A 848 -13.67 2.36 -14.86
C PRO A 848 -12.79 2.22 -16.11
N GLN A 849 -11.56 1.77 -15.93
CA GLN A 849 -10.57 1.66 -17.02
C GLN A 849 -10.97 0.71 -18.15
N ARG A 850 -11.78 -0.31 -17.83
CA ARG A 850 -12.40 -1.22 -18.80
C ARG A 850 -13.89 -0.95 -18.87
N ALA A 851 -14.39 -0.70 -20.07
CA ALA A 851 -15.77 -0.27 -20.33
C ALA A 851 -16.88 -1.26 -19.91
N TYR A 852 -16.54 -2.53 -19.61
CA TYR A 852 -17.52 -3.53 -19.16
C TYR A 852 -17.82 -3.46 -17.66
N HIS A 853 -17.08 -2.68 -16.88
CA HIS A 853 -17.38 -2.42 -15.47
C HIS A 853 -18.35 -1.24 -15.34
N LYS A 854 -19.15 -1.25 -14.27
CA LYS A 854 -20.14 -0.19 -14.01
C LYS A 854 -19.47 1.08 -13.50
N PRO A 855 -20.00 2.27 -13.86
CA PRO A 855 -19.53 3.53 -13.27
C PRO A 855 -19.80 3.57 -11.76
N LYS A 856 -19.03 4.40 -11.06
CA LYS A 856 -19.06 4.60 -9.60
C LYS A 856 -19.16 6.10 -9.27
N PHE A 857 -19.39 6.43 -8.00
CA PHE A 857 -19.31 7.79 -7.45
C PHE A 857 -20.29 8.83 -8.01
N LYS A 858 -21.42 8.41 -8.59
CA LYS A 858 -22.50 9.31 -8.98
C LYS A 858 -22.86 10.26 -7.83
N ALA A 859 -22.91 11.57 -8.09
CA ALA A 859 -23.14 12.60 -7.09
C ALA A 859 -24.55 12.52 -6.50
N PHE A 860 -25.53 12.29 -7.37
CA PHE A 860 -26.92 12.10 -6.99
C PHE A 860 -27.41 10.73 -7.47
N THR A 861 -27.22 9.71 -6.65
CA THR A 861 -27.78 8.36 -6.93
C THR A 861 -29.31 8.41 -6.90
N GLU A 862 -29.96 7.44 -7.54
CA GLU A 862 -31.43 7.32 -7.54
C GLU A 862 -32.01 7.27 -6.11
N ALA A 863 -31.33 6.57 -5.19
CA ALA A 863 -31.71 6.50 -3.79
C ALA A 863 -31.62 7.87 -3.09
N LEU A 864 -30.51 8.60 -3.31
CA LEU A 864 -30.34 9.93 -2.74
C LEU A 864 -31.33 10.95 -3.32
N GLN A 865 -31.58 10.90 -4.64
CA GLN A 865 -32.58 11.74 -5.30
C GLN A 865 -33.98 11.52 -4.70
N THR A 866 -34.32 10.27 -4.39
CA THR A 866 -35.61 9.91 -3.77
C THR A 866 -35.77 10.51 -2.37
N GLU A 867 -34.75 10.37 -1.52
CA GLU A 867 -34.75 10.92 -0.16
C GLU A 867 -34.79 12.46 -0.18
N LEU A 868 -33.96 13.11 -1.01
CA LEU A 868 -33.93 14.57 -1.15
C LEU A 868 -35.24 15.12 -1.73
N THR A 869 -35.84 14.45 -2.72
CA THR A 869 -37.13 14.86 -3.28
C THR A 869 -38.23 14.80 -2.22
N THR A 870 -38.24 13.74 -1.40
CA THR A 870 -39.22 13.59 -0.31
C THR A 870 -39.03 14.68 0.74
N TYR A 871 -37.79 14.93 1.15
CA TYR A 871 -37.42 15.98 2.10
C TYR A 871 -37.84 17.38 1.63
N LEU A 872 -37.45 17.76 0.41
CA LEU A 872 -37.73 19.09 -0.14
C LEU A 872 -39.21 19.32 -0.42
N LYS A 873 -39.96 18.29 -0.85
CA LYS A 873 -41.43 18.39 -0.97
C LYS A 873 -42.13 18.62 0.38
N GLY A 874 -41.52 18.15 1.47
CA GLY A 874 -41.97 18.37 2.84
C GLY A 874 -41.66 19.76 3.40
N GLY A 875 -41.04 20.66 2.62
CA GLY A 875 -40.61 21.98 3.08
C GLY A 875 -39.20 22.01 3.67
N GLY A 876 -38.40 20.95 3.44
CA GLY A 876 -37.02 20.88 3.90
C GLY A 876 -36.12 21.97 3.26
N LYS A 877 -35.02 22.28 3.95
CA LYS A 877 -34.02 23.26 3.52
C LYS A 877 -32.68 22.56 3.25
N LEU A 878 -32.11 22.79 2.07
CA LEU A 878 -30.88 22.13 1.61
C LEU A 878 -29.80 23.15 1.26
N PHE A 879 -28.62 23.00 1.86
CA PHE A 879 -27.37 23.51 1.33
C PHE A 879 -26.64 22.38 0.59
N VAL A 880 -26.18 22.62 -0.63
CA VAL A 880 -25.36 21.67 -1.40
C VAL A 880 -24.21 22.40 -2.08
N SER A 881 -23.01 21.83 -1.99
CA SER A 881 -21.81 22.41 -2.62
C SER A 881 -20.89 21.32 -3.17
N GLY A 882 -20.33 21.57 -4.35
CA GLY A 882 -19.42 20.65 -5.03
C GLY A 882 -19.01 21.15 -6.41
N ALA A 883 -17.97 20.56 -6.99
CA ALA A 883 -17.45 20.91 -8.30
C ALA A 883 -18.37 20.45 -9.46
N TYR A 884 -19.19 19.42 -9.22
CA TYR A 884 -19.99 18.74 -10.25
C TYR A 884 -21.49 18.63 -9.92
N VAL A 885 -22.02 19.57 -9.13
CA VAL A 885 -23.45 19.62 -8.74
C VAL A 885 -24.40 19.65 -9.94
N GLY A 886 -24.05 20.40 -10.97
CA GLY A 886 -24.79 20.48 -12.24
C GLY A 886 -24.28 19.48 -13.26
N THR A 887 -22.97 19.37 -13.48
CA THR A 887 -22.42 18.53 -14.55
C THR A 887 -22.89 17.08 -14.46
N ASP A 888 -22.85 16.47 -13.28
CA ASP A 888 -23.27 15.08 -13.08
C ASP A 888 -24.77 14.87 -13.36
N LEU A 889 -25.60 15.91 -13.24
CA LEU A 889 -27.04 15.85 -13.51
C LEU A 889 -27.42 16.13 -14.97
N PHE A 890 -26.65 16.97 -15.67
CA PHE A 890 -27.08 17.55 -16.95
C PHE A 890 -26.20 17.19 -18.15
N GLU A 891 -24.89 16.96 -17.98
CA GLU A 891 -23.98 16.79 -19.12
C GLU A 891 -24.29 15.51 -19.90
N GLY A 892 -24.40 15.63 -21.23
CA GLY A 892 -24.67 14.50 -22.13
C GLY A 892 -26.08 13.90 -22.03
N LYS A 893 -26.99 14.49 -21.25
CA LYS A 893 -28.34 13.96 -20.97
C LYS A 893 -29.43 14.77 -21.66
N GLY A 894 -30.53 14.11 -22.03
CA GLY A 894 -31.69 14.74 -22.66
C GLY A 894 -32.67 15.31 -21.63
N GLU A 895 -33.61 16.16 -22.07
CA GLU A 895 -34.56 16.82 -21.17
C GLU A 895 -35.39 15.84 -20.34
N GLU A 896 -35.76 14.68 -20.89
CA GLU A 896 -36.59 13.66 -20.20
C GLU A 896 -35.78 12.74 -19.26
N ASP A 897 -34.47 12.92 -19.14
CA ASP A 897 -33.63 12.12 -18.25
C ASP A 897 -34.00 12.36 -16.77
N SER A 898 -34.04 11.30 -15.95
CA SER A 898 -34.45 11.42 -14.55
C SER A 898 -33.54 12.34 -13.74
N ASP A 899 -32.24 12.38 -14.04
CA ASP A 899 -31.29 13.26 -13.36
C ASP A 899 -31.54 14.73 -13.73
N VAL A 900 -31.82 14.99 -15.00
CA VAL A 900 -32.18 16.32 -15.50
C VAL A 900 -33.49 16.78 -14.86
N GLN A 901 -34.50 15.92 -14.80
CA GLN A 901 -35.77 16.20 -14.15
C GLN A 901 -35.62 16.44 -12.64
N PHE A 902 -34.72 15.71 -11.97
CA PHE A 902 -34.38 15.97 -10.57
C PHE A 902 -33.73 17.35 -10.39
N GLY A 903 -32.75 17.70 -11.22
CA GLY A 903 -32.11 19.02 -11.19
C GLY A 903 -33.11 20.16 -11.41
N LEU A 904 -33.95 20.05 -12.44
CA LEU A 904 -34.93 21.08 -12.81
C LEU A 904 -36.10 21.22 -11.83
N ASN A 905 -36.66 20.11 -11.34
CA ASN A 905 -37.91 20.14 -10.57
C ASN A 905 -37.69 20.03 -9.06
N THR A 906 -36.66 19.30 -8.62
CA THR A 906 -36.38 19.11 -7.19
C THR A 906 -35.38 20.13 -6.68
N LEU A 907 -34.23 20.30 -7.33
CA LEU A 907 -33.25 21.32 -6.91
C LEU A 907 -33.57 22.71 -7.46
N GLU A 908 -34.35 22.79 -8.55
CA GLU A 908 -34.66 24.04 -9.28
C GLU A 908 -33.41 24.78 -9.77
N ILE A 909 -32.39 24.02 -10.15
CA ILE A 909 -31.15 24.51 -10.75
C ILE A 909 -31.01 23.99 -12.19
N LEU A 910 -30.18 24.67 -12.98
CA LEU A 910 -29.83 24.29 -14.34
C LEU A 910 -28.31 24.30 -14.49
N GLY A 911 -27.74 23.13 -14.79
CA GLY A 911 -26.33 22.99 -15.14
C GLY A 911 -26.04 23.59 -16.52
N ARG A 912 -24.94 24.33 -16.65
CA ARG A 912 -24.53 24.97 -17.92
C ARG A 912 -23.23 24.43 -18.48
N THR A 913 -22.19 24.38 -17.65
CA THR A 913 -20.84 23.97 -18.08
C THR A 913 -20.05 23.51 -16.87
N ASN A 914 -19.26 22.46 -17.03
CA ASN A 914 -18.08 22.23 -16.18
C ASN A 914 -16.98 23.24 -16.58
N HIS A 915 -15.97 23.46 -15.74
CA HIS A 915 -14.84 24.39 -16.00
C HIS A 915 -15.23 25.87 -16.11
N ALA A 916 -16.20 26.31 -15.31
CA ALA A 916 -16.70 27.68 -15.34
C ALA A 916 -15.63 28.74 -14.98
N THR A 917 -14.57 28.39 -14.25
CA THR A 917 -13.42 29.26 -14.00
C THR A 917 -12.14 28.46 -13.73
N ARG A 918 -10.99 29.13 -13.86
CA ARG A 918 -9.65 28.62 -13.46
C ARG A 918 -9.00 29.38 -12.30
N ARG A 919 -9.64 30.46 -11.82
CA ARG A 919 -9.03 31.36 -10.80
C ARG A 919 -9.72 31.31 -9.45
N GLY A 920 -10.78 30.52 -9.31
CA GLY A 920 -11.49 30.33 -8.05
C GLY A 920 -12.16 31.58 -7.47
N GLN A 921 -12.34 32.67 -8.22
CA GLN A 921 -12.83 33.95 -7.70
C GLN A 921 -14.31 34.19 -8.04
N THR A 922 -15.08 34.71 -7.09
CA THR A 922 -16.51 35.01 -7.27
C THR A 922 -16.88 36.47 -7.00
N ILE A 923 -18.02 36.89 -7.53
CA ILE A 923 -18.66 38.19 -7.33
C ILE A 923 -20.13 38.01 -6.95
N VAL A 924 -20.61 38.91 -6.09
CA VAL A 924 -21.99 38.93 -5.60
C VAL A 924 -22.85 39.84 -6.46
N MET A 925 -24.06 39.37 -6.79
CA MET A 925 -24.99 40.07 -7.69
C MET A 925 -26.03 40.92 -6.98
N LYS A 926 -26.32 40.63 -5.70
CA LYS A 926 -27.34 41.32 -4.92
C LYS A 926 -26.84 41.60 -3.50
N LYS A 927 -27.19 42.78 -2.97
CA LYS A 927 -26.73 43.28 -1.67
C LYS A 927 -27.09 42.36 -0.50
N GLU A 928 -28.24 41.68 -0.57
CA GLU A 928 -28.71 40.73 0.44
C GLU A 928 -27.76 39.53 0.64
N PHE A 929 -26.83 39.28 -0.30
CA PHE A 929 -25.81 38.23 -0.23
C PHE A 929 -24.39 38.78 -0.02
N ASP A 930 -24.24 39.99 0.54
CA ASP A 930 -22.94 40.65 0.72
C ASP A 930 -21.91 39.81 1.51
N ALA A 931 -22.35 38.87 2.34
CA ALA A 931 -21.46 37.93 3.05
C ALA A 931 -20.60 37.06 2.11
N PHE A 932 -21.08 36.79 0.90
CA PHE A 932 -20.38 36.01 -0.13
C PHE A 932 -19.39 36.86 -0.95
N ARG A 933 -19.25 38.15 -0.64
CA ARG A 933 -18.31 39.03 -1.35
C ARG A 933 -16.87 38.59 -1.08
N ASN A 934 -16.03 38.61 -2.12
CA ASN A 934 -14.62 38.20 -2.06
C ASN A 934 -14.42 36.75 -1.63
N VAL A 935 -15.35 35.84 -1.98
CA VAL A 935 -15.09 34.41 -1.84
C VAL A 935 -14.10 33.99 -2.91
N SER A 936 -13.05 33.28 -2.49
CA SER A 936 -12.10 32.59 -3.36
C SER A 936 -11.92 31.16 -2.88
N PHE A 937 -11.67 30.23 -3.80
CA PHE A 937 -11.47 28.81 -3.48
C PHE A 937 -10.24 28.24 -4.21
N THR A 938 -9.72 27.13 -3.69
CA THR A 938 -8.51 26.47 -4.20
C THR A 938 -8.77 25.82 -5.57
N THR A 939 -7.99 26.20 -6.58
CA THR A 939 -8.03 25.63 -7.94
C THR A 939 -6.67 25.08 -8.38
N GLU A 940 -5.67 25.08 -7.49
CA GLU A 940 -4.30 24.65 -7.75
C GLU A 940 -3.94 23.51 -6.80
N LEU A 941 -3.13 22.55 -7.28
CA LEU A 941 -2.65 21.43 -6.47
C LEU A 941 -1.75 21.94 -5.32
N ASN A 942 -1.85 21.30 -4.17
CA ASN A 942 -1.13 21.66 -2.94
C ASN A 942 -1.21 20.51 -1.92
N SER A 943 -0.60 20.67 -0.74
CA SER A 943 -0.58 19.66 0.33
C SER A 943 -1.75 19.66 1.30
N GLU A 944 -2.61 20.68 1.27
CA GLU A 944 -3.63 20.91 2.31
C GLU A 944 -5.03 20.43 1.89
N ILE A 945 -5.43 20.72 0.64
CA ILE A 945 -6.74 20.37 0.11
C ILE A 945 -6.68 20.14 -1.39
N TYR A 946 -7.50 19.23 -1.90
CA TYR A 946 -7.61 18.95 -3.33
C TYR A 946 -7.92 20.21 -4.14
N ALA A 947 -7.42 20.25 -5.38
CA ALA A 947 -7.70 21.33 -6.32
C ALA A 947 -9.10 21.17 -6.90
N VAL A 948 -9.80 22.29 -7.16
CA VAL A 948 -11.05 22.28 -7.92
C VAL A 948 -10.75 22.64 -9.37
N GLU A 949 -10.42 21.66 -10.22
CA GLU A 949 -10.01 21.92 -11.61
C GLU A 949 -11.18 22.31 -12.52
N ALA A 950 -12.39 21.83 -12.20
CA ALA A 950 -13.55 21.91 -13.10
C ALA A 950 -14.82 22.39 -12.38
N PRO A 951 -14.82 23.57 -11.73
CA PRO A 951 -16.00 24.07 -11.02
C PRO A 951 -17.18 24.30 -11.97
N ASP A 952 -18.38 24.10 -11.47
CA ASP A 952 -19.61 24.13 -12.23
C ASP A 952 -20.19 25.52 -12.43
N GLY A 953 -20.72 25.74 -13.63
CA GLY A 953 -21.60 26.84 -13.97
C GLY A 953 -23.06 26.44 -13.76
N ILE A 954 -23.74 27.07 -12.79
CA ILE A 954 -25.15 26.78 -12.46
C ILE A 954 -26.02 28.04 -12.46
N GLU A 955 -27.26 27.89 -12.92
CA GLU A 955 -28.27 28.95 -13.00
C GLU A 955 -29.61 28.52 -12.38
N PRO A 956 -30.51 29.45 -12.01
CA PRO A 956 -31.89 29.12 -11.67
C PRO A 956 -32.61 28.40 -12.81
N ALA A 957 -33.35 27.32 -12.52
CA ALA A 957 -34.17 26.64 -13.52
C ALA A 957 -35.45 27.42 -13.87
N ASN A 958 -35.96 28.23 -12.95
CA ASN A 958 -37.23 28.95 -13.07
C ASN A 958 -37.20 30.29 -12.28
N GLU A 959 -38.34 30.98 -12.19
CA GLU A 959 -38.47 32.30 -11.55
C GLU A 959 -38.41 32.30 -10.01
N ASN A 960 -38.49 31.13 -9.37
CA ASN A 960 -38.35 30.97 -7.92
C ASN A 960 -36.89 31.09 -7.46
N GLY A 961 -35.94 30.93 -8.40
CA GLY A 961 -34.51 30.96 -8.11
C GLY A 961 -33.86 32.32 -8.37
N VAL A 962 -32.86 32.63 -7.56
CA VAL A 962 -32.03 33.82 -7.61
C VAL A 962 -30.59 33.41 -7.91
N GLN A 963 -30.03 33.93 -9.00
CA GLN A 963 -28.59 33.91 -9.20
C GLN A 963 -27.94 34.97 -8.31
N PHE A 964 -27.37 34.54 -7.18
CA PHE A 964 -26.75 35.47 -6.23
C PHE A 964 -25.23 35.59 -6.39
N LEU A 965 -24.58 34.54 -6.93
CA LEU A 965 -23.13 34.47 -7.07
C LEU A 965 -22.73 34.13 -8.50
N ARG A 966 -21.67 34.78 -9.01
CA ARG A 966 -21.08 34.53 -10.33
C ARG A 966 -19.56 34.44 -10.24
N TYR A 967 -18.92 33.76 -11.17
CA TYR A 967 -17.46 33.76 -11.27
C TYR A 967 -16.96 35.11 -11.79
N ALA A 968 -15.94 35.67 -11.14
CA ALA A 968 -15.41 36.99 -11.42
C ALA A 968 -14.78 37.11 -12.83
N THR A 969 -14.29 36.00 -13.37
CA THR A 969 -13.53 35.96 -14.63
C THR A 969 -14.39 36.13 -15.88
N ASN A 970 -15.65 35.67 -15.85
CA ASN A 970 -16.50 35.59 -17.03
C ASN A 970 -18.01 35.76 -16.75
N ASN A 971 -18.40 36.06 -15.51
CA ASN A 971 -19.79 36.20 -15.08
C ASN A 971 -20.66 34.94 -15.24
N LEU A 972 -20.10 33.74 -15.40
CA LEU A 972 -20.90 32.51 -15.33
C LEU A 972 -21.48 32.31 -13.93
N GLY A 973 -22.64 31.67 -13.84
CA GLY A 973 -23.32 31.43 -12.56
C GLY A 973 -22.53 30.51 -11.65
N ALA A 974 -22.29 30.92 -10.40
CA ALA A 974 -21.51 30.15 -9.42
C ALA A 974 -22.35 29.69 -8.22
N GLY A 975 -23.49 30.34 -7.98
CA GLY A 975 -24.37 30.01 -6.86
C GLY A 975 -25.81 30.44 -7.09
N VAL A 976 -26.73 29.56 -6.73
CA VAL A 976 -28.18 29.70 -6.89
C VAL A 976 -28.86 29.55 -5.54
N TYR A 977 -29.82 30.42 -5.25
CA TYR A 977 -30.69 30.33 -4.08
C TYR A 977 -32.14 30.23 -4.55
N VAL A 978 -32.90 29.25 -4.06
CA VAL A 978 -34.28 28.96 -4.46
C VAL A 978 -35.18 29.04 -3.25
N GLU A 979 -36.30 29.74 -3.38
CA GLU A 979 -37.44 29.67 -2.46
C GLU A 979 -38.64 29.07 -3.21
N GLY A 980 -38.92 27.79 -2.94
CA GLY A 980 -39.99 27.05 -3.60
C GLY A 980 -41.29 27.03 -2.79
N GLU A 981 -42.27 26.28 -3.30
CA GLU A 981 -43.52 26.03 -2.58
C GLU A 981 -43.29 25.34 -1.22
N ASN A 982 -44.25 25.46 -0.30
CA ASN A 982 -44.21 24.83 1.03
C ASN A 982 -42.99 25.19 1.88
N ASN A 983 -42.43 26.39 1.71
CA ASN A 983 -41.24 26.87 2.45
C ASN A 983 -39.95 26.07 2.16
N LYS A 984 -39.93 25.29 1.07
CA LYS A 984 -38.72 24.64 0.56
C LYS A 984 -37.67 25.69 0.23
N LYS A 985 -36.42 25.47 0.66
CA LYS A 985 -35.28 26.31 0.27
C LYS A 985 -34.10 25.48 -0.20
N VAL A 986 -33.44 25.92 -1.26
CA VAL A 986 -32.21 25.28 -1.77
C VAL A 986 -31.16 26.35 -2.02
N LEU A 987 -29.97 26.19 -1.43
CA LEU A 987 -28.79 26.96 -1.78
C LEU A 987 -27.75 26.03 -2.38
N ALA A 988 -27.39 26.26 -3.64
CA ALA A 988 -26.42 25.46 -4.37
C ALA A 988 -25.20 26.30 -4.74
N LEU A 989 -24.00 25.76 -4.53
CA LEU A 989 -22.73 26.30 -5.03
C LEU A 989 -22.12 25.35 -6.06
N GLY A 990 -21.66 25.90 -7.19
CA GLY A 990 -20.92 25.17 -8.22
C GLY A 990 -19.43 24.94 -7.90
N PHE A 991 -19.06 25.10 -6.62
CA PHE A 991 -17.75 24.76 -6.10
C PHE A 991 -17.91 24.27 -4.64
N PRO A 992 -17.00 23.43 -4.13
CA PRO A 992 -17.05 22.94 -2.77
C PRO A 992 -16.86 24.05 -1.73
N PHE A 993 -17.56 23.98 -0.59
CA PHE A 993 -17.42 24.97 0.48
C PHE A 993 -16.10 24.85 1.24
N GLU A 994 -15.66 23.61 1.47
CA GLU A 994 -14.43 23.26 2.17
C GLU A 994 -13.17 23.84 1.50
N THR A 995 -13.22 24.10 0.20
CA THR A 995 -12.10 24.68 -0.58
C THR A 995 -12.05 26.20 -0.54
N ILE A 996 -13.02 26.88 0.09
CA ILE A 996 -12.97 28.34 0.27
C ILE A 996 -11.74 28.71 1.11
N ILE A 997 -10.92 29.61 0.57
CA ILE A 997 -9.66 30.04 1.17
C ILE A 997 -9.95 30.90 2.41
N GLY A 998 -9.41 30.46 3.55
CA GLY A 998 -9.48 31.15 4.83
C GLY A 998 -10.65 30.71 5.71
N GLU A 999 -10.33 30.20 6.90
CA GLU A 999 -11.32 29.71 7.88
C GLU A 999 -12.37 30.77 8.25
N LYS A 1000 -11.94 32.00 8.55
CA LYS A 1000 -12.87 33.10 8.85
C LYS A 1000 -13.87 33.35 7.71
N LYS A 1001 -13.44 33.17 6.45
CA LYS A 1001 -14.33 33.37 5.31
C LYS A 1001 -15.36 32.26 5.21
N ARG A 1002 -14.96 31.00 5.48
CA ARG A 1002 -15.88 29.87 5.63
C ARG A 1002 -16.90 30.12 6.73
N GLU A 1003 -16.48 30.60 7.90
CA GLU A 1003 -17.37 30.97 9.01
C GLU A 1003 -18.43 32.03 8.59
N GLU A 1004 -18.00 33.11 7.92
CA GLU A 1004 -18.89 34.18 7.43
C GLU A 1004 -19.91 33.66 6.42
N VAL A 1005 -19.47 32.83 5.47
CA VAL A 1005 -20.31 32.27 4.41
C VAL A 1005 -21.32 31.29 4.99
N MET A 1006 -20.91 30.35 5.83
CA MET A 1006 -21.81 29.35 6.43
C MET A 1006 -22.88 30.02 7.29
N LYS A 1007 -22.51 31.04 8.07
CA LYS A 1007 -23.47 31.81 8.85
C LYS A 1007 -24.57 32.41 7.96
N ALA A 1008 -24.18 33.03 6.83
CA ALA A 1008 -25.14 33.60 5.89
C ALA A 1008 -26.01 32.53 5.22
N ILE A 1009 -25.44 31.36 4.89
CA ILE A 1009 -26.21 30.22 4.36
C ILE A 1009 -27.29 29.79 5.35
N LEU A 1010 -26.94 29.59 6.62
CA LEU A 1010 -27.90 29.18 7.64
C LEU A 1010 -28.98 30.25 7.90
N GLU A 1011 -28.61 31.54 7.91
CA GLU A 1011 -29.55 32.66 8.03
C GLU A 1011 -30.54 32.74 6.86
N LEU A 1012 -30.12 32.38 5.64
CA LEU A 1012 -31.01 32.32 4.48
C LEU A 1012 -31.94 31.11 4.51
N LEU A 1013 -31.42 29.96 4.96
CA LEU A 1013 -32.19 28.72 5.00
C LEU A 1013 -33.20 28.69 6.14
N GLN A 1014 -32.93 29.30 7.30
CA GLN A 1014 -33.89 29.37 8.41
C GLN A 1014 -34.99 30.39 8.16
#